data_AF-J3L7R6-F1
#
_entry.id   AF-J3L7R6-F1
#
_cell.length_a   1.000
_cell.length_b   1.000
_cell.length_c   1.000
_cell.angle_alpha   90.00
_cell.angle_beta   90.00
_cell.angle_gamma   90.00
#
_symmetry.space_group_name_H-M   'P 1'
#
loop_
_entity.id
_entity.type
_entity.pdbx_description
1 polymer ?
#
loop_
_entity_poly.entity_id
_entity_poly.type
_entity_poly.pdbx_seq_one_letter_code
_entity_poly.pdbx_strand_id
1 'polypeptide(L)'
;MARRPSPLLPAAFRFRIGEMADIVGFYQKVVPCQPQLDFETDPPLDSVKVLEKESTLNVAVSQLASDFDRESNLSLGRFSRTRRIPVISTGSLKLDIALGIGGLPKGRMVELFGKEASGKTTLALHVVKEAQKKGGCCAYIDAENAFNPCVAEAIGVNVEKLLIAQPDSAENSLSIVNTLVGGSIDVVVVDSVAALIPKCELEGEIYRNSEDVQSRLMTRALRKIQHTLGRSETIIIFVNQVRTKLSSNQTPGIFKEVACGGNALGFYAAVRMRTSRRELRYNEAQATGIGISVQIIKNKLAPAILKEASIDIRFGKGICYESEILELASSLGVIVKDDCGYWINGEYLADKKEAEKFLRENAAVADEICDTTRSQFFERVRITAVTAPSAEARLRAGSAGARYRGFSGLRGKENPGAVCIFVKRRRGPRRRSRRRPFFYDHLFRSRRRLREKPKLKLDGLVPNGRHIGRDALVAVLGCLYSGRLRSAPPEAAVCLDDGVDGCTHDACRPAIDVVAESSYDASGFRISGLVSLFQVSRLSSQHETKSCSVRLSDNVTHRIEATGGHILPATTDHVMKAIDSINRGQVIAVPTDTIYGFACDACSAEAVNRIYEIKGRVQTRPLAICVADVPDISRFAVVDHLPHGLLDSLLPGPVTVVLKRGNNSILERSLNPGLESIGVRVPDFDFIRAISSGAGSALALTSANLSGRPSSVNVKDFEDLWPHCSYVFDGGILPSGRAGSTIVDLITPGLYEILRDGSTSWYLIQNARSSSRGDVVQLYKSNGITAMHIYSADREALDALRGSGIDLALDVGDQNQVRQLAANADSWVKDNVHGYYPDVKIKYIVVGNELTGTGDVGSILPAMQNVQAALAGSVKVSTAIKMDTLAASSPPSAGVFSNPSVMEPIVKFLADNGAPLLANVYPYFAYRDSQPGHRPQLRALFQPSSTTVSDPNGLSYTNLFDAVRAAVEQVVSGGSSVDIVVSESGWPSADGEGATVENARAYNQNLINHVGQGTPKKPGRLETYVFAMFNENRKLRDATEKKFGLFNPDKSPVYPITFS
;
A
#
# COMPACT_ATOMS: atom_id res chain seq x y z
N MET A 1 -45.01 -35.97 -59.70
CA MET A 1 -44.34 -35.67 -58.40
C MET A 1 -42.85 -35.96 -58.56
N ALA A 2 -41.88 -35.19 -58.04
CA ALA A 2 -41.91 -33.81 -57.55
C ALA A 2 -40.49 -33.19 -57.62
N ARG A 3 -40.37 -31.97 -58.19
CA ARG A 3 -39.23 -30.98 -58.19
C ARG A 3 -37.79 -31.43 -58.61
N ARG A 4 -37.18 -30.59 -59.48
CA ARG A 4 -35.76 -30.56 -59.96
C ARG A 4 -35.05 -29.30 -59.36
N PRO A 5 -33.83 -28.84 -59.76
CA PRO A 5 -32.77 -29.38 -60.66
C PRO A 5 -31.28 -29.28 -60.21
N SER A 6 -30.48 -30.31 -60.60
CA SER A 6 -29.22 -30.31 -61.42
C SER A 6 -28.54 -28.99 -61.91
N PRO A 7 -27.25 -28.98 -62.40
CA PRO A 7 -26.08 -29.91 -62.21
C PRO A 7 -24.62 -29.30 -62.37
N LEU A 8 -23.60 -30.19 -62.47
CA LEU A 8 -22.35 -30.17 -63.31
C LEU A 8 -20.95 -29.74 -62.75
N LEU A 9 -19.92 -30.40 -63.36
CA LEU A 9 -18.44 -30.27 -63.30
C LEU A 9 -17.94 -29.76 -64.71
N PRO A 10 -16.63 -29.70 -65.13
CA PRO A 10 -15.34 -30.08 -64.51
C PRO A 10 -14.13 -29.12 -64.80
N ALA A 11 -12.89 -29.63 -64.64
CA ALA A 11 -11.61 -29.23 -65.28
C ALA A 11 -10.79 -28.03 -64.71
N ALA A 12 -9.52 -27.92 -65.13
CA ALA A 12 -8.49 -27.07 -64.51
C ALA A 12 -7.46 -26.49 -65.52
N PHE A 13 -6.93 -25.29 -65.25
CA PHE A 13 -5.81 -24.64 -65.97
C PHE A 13 -5.07 -23.61 -65.08
N ARG A 14 -3.93 -23.06 -65.55
CA ARG A 14 -3.10 -22.01 -64.90
C ARG A 14 -2.83 -20.85 -65.88
N PHE A 15 -2.73 -19.59 -65.43
CA PHE A 15 -1.62 -18.63 -65.75
C PHE A 15 -1.72 -17.27 -64.99
N ARG A 16 -1.13 -16.16 -65.50
CA ARG A 16 -0.60 -14.99 -64.75
C ARG A 16 -1.31 -13.63 -65.05
N ILE A 17 -1.26 -12.74 -64.04
CA ILE A 17 -1.10 -11.25 -64.08
C ILE A 17 -2.11 -10.40 -64.86
N GLY A 18 -2.69 -9.39 -64.17
CA GLY A 18 -3.45 -8.24 -64.71
C GLY A 18 -3.74 -7.23 -63.59
N GLU A 19 -3.96 -5.94 -63.91
CA GLU A 19 -4.03 -4.84 -62.92
C GLU A 19 -5.43 -4.19 -62.74
N MET A 20 -5.63 -3.60 -61.55
CA MET A 20 -6.55 -2.52 -61.15
C MET A 20 -8.09 -2.72 -61.05
N ALA A 21 -8.64 -1.98 -60.08
CA ALA A 21 -10.01 -1.46 -59.90
C ALA A 21 -11.16 -2.37 -59.40
N ASP A 22 -11.47 -2.17 -58.11
CA ASP A 22 -12.81 -1.99 -57.49
C ASP A 22 -13.84 -3.13 -57.33
N ILE A 23 -14.49 -3.11 -56.14
CA ILE A 23 -15.76 -3.78 -55.73
C ILE A 23 -15.68 -5.33 -55.76
N VAL A 24 -15.64 -6.09 -54.66
CA VAL A 24 -16.40 -6.11 -53.38
C VAL A 24 -15.41 -6.52 -52.25
N GLY A 25 -15.53 -6.14 -50.96
CA GLY A 25 -16.66 -5.57 -50.22
C GLY A 25 -17.24 -6.50 -49.12
N PHE A 26 -16.47 -7.48 -48.61
CA PHE A 26 -16.76 -8.19 -47.34
C PHE A 26 -15.45 -8.75 -46.72
N TYR A 27 -15.49 -9.17 -45.44
CA TYR A 27 -14.37 -9.66 -44.61
C TYR A 27 -13.27 -8.65 -44.24
N GLN A 28 -13.53 -7.84 -43.20
CA GLN A 28 -12.49 -7.11 -42.47
C GLN A 28 -12.81 -7.10 -40.96
N LYS A 29 -12.25 -8.06 -40.18
CA LYS A 29 -12.40 -8.05 -38.70
C LYS A 29 -11.41 -8.88 -37.87
N VAL A 30 -10.10 -8.75 -38.11
CA VAL A 30 -9.08 -8.87 -37.02
C VAL A 30 -8.01 -7.80 -37.27
N VAL A 31 -7.76 -6.93 -36.28
CA VAL A 31 -6.65 -5.96 -36.30
C VAL A 31 -5.94 -6.03 -34.93
N PRO A 32 -4.63 -6.29 -34.88
CA PRO A 32 -3.88 -6.22 -33.62
C PRO A 32 -3.69 -4.76 -33.21
N CYS A 33 -4.27 -4.37 -32.08
CA CYS A 33 -4.21 -2.98 -31.60
C CYS A 33 -2.87 -2.70 -30.89
N GLN A 34 -1.97 -1.98 -31.56
CA GLN A 34 -0.83 -1.33 -30.90
C GLN A 34 -1.28 0.04 -30.35
N PRO A 35 -1.03 0.35 -29.06
CA PRO A 35 -1.23 1.70 -28.55
C PRO A 35 -0.08 2.60 -29.02
N GLN A 36 -0.38 3.60 -29.83
CA GLN A 36 0.54 4.71 -30.08
C GLN A 36 0.64 5.56 -28.81
N LEU A 37 1.84 6.04 -28.52
CA LEU A 37 2.16 6.91 -27.38
C LEU A 37 2.79 8.18 -27.91
N ASP A 38 1.98 9.21 -28.05
CA ASP A 38 2.43 10.53 -28.53
C ASP A 38 3.20 11.24 -27.41
N PHE A 39 4.51 11.40 -27.59
CA PHE A 39 5.32 12.32 -26.78
C PHE A 39 5.45 13.65 -27.53
N GLU A 40 4.82 14.69 -27.01
CA GLU A 40 5.14 16.06 -27.38
C GLU A 40 6.52 16.42 -26.81
N THR A 41 7.38 17.03 -27.63
CA THR A 41 8.69 17.51 -27.19
C THR A 41 8.59 18.96 -26.71
N ASP A 42 9.09 19.23 -25.50
CA ASP A 42 9.08 20.58 -24.90
C ASP A 42 9.65 21.67 -25.83
N PRO A 43 9.12 22.91 -25.77
CA PRO A 43 9.64 24.03 -26.54
C PRO A 43 11.09 24.38 -26.13
N PRO A 44 11.91 24.94 -27.05
CA PRO A 44 13.31 25.24 -26.78
C PRO A 44 13.48 26.26 -25.65
N LEU A 45 14.24 25.88 -24.63
CA LEU A 45 14.36 26.61 -23.36
C LEU A 45 15.02 27.98 -23.52
N ASP A 46 14.37 28.99 -22.94
CA ASP A 46 14.88 30.36 -22.79
C ASP A 46 16.08 30.39 -21.82
N SER A 47 17.28 30.35 -22.39
CA SER A 47 18.53 30.00 -21.68
C SER A 47 18.86 30.91 -20.49
N VAL A 48 18.45 32.18 -20.52
CA VAL A 48 18.68 33.13 -19.44
C VAL A 48 17.87 32.76 -18.19
N LYS A 49 16.58 32.43 -18.35
CA LYS A 49 15.70 32.03 -17.24
C LYS A 49 16.07 30.66 -16.66
N VAL A 50 16.70 29.78 -17.46
CA VAL A 50 17.27 28.52 -16.96
C VAL A 50 18.42 28.80 -16.01
N LEU A 51 19.36 29.68 -16.38
CA LEU A 51 20.51 30.03 -15.55
C LEU A 51 20.11 30.70 -14.22
N GLU A 52 19.07 31.53 -14.21
CA GLU A 52 18.54 32.14 -12.97
C GLU A 52 17.84 31.12 -12.05
N LYS A 53 17.08 30.17 -12.63
CA LYS A 53 16.49 29.07 -11.85
C LYS A 53 17.56 28.09 -11.35
N GLU A 54 18.58 27.78 -12.15
CA GLU A 54 19.70 26.96 -11.69
C GLU A 54 20.51 27.66 -10.59
N SER A 55 20.76 28.97 -10.66
CA SER A 55 21.54 29.67 -9.63
C SER A 55 20.82 29.71 -8.28
N THR A 56 19.55 30.09 -8.24
CA THR A 56 18.72 30.09 -7.02
C THR A 56 18.55 28.69 -6.43
N LEU A 57 18.33 27.67 -7.27
CA LEU A 57 18.17 26.29 -6.84
C LEU A 57 19.51 25.69 -6.33
N ASN A 58 20.65 26.06 -6.94
CA ASN A 58 21.98 25.68 -6.45
C ASN A 58 22.31 26.33 -5.09
N VAL A 59 21.85 27.56 -4.82
CA VAL A 59 22.01 28.20 -3.49
C VAL A 59 21.20 27.43 -2.44
N ALA A 60 19.93 27.13 -2.70
CA ALA A 60 19.08 26.36 -1.77
C ALA A 60 19.63 24.95 -1.50
N VAL A 61 20.16 24.27 -2.52
CA VAL A 61 20.80 22.96 -2.36
C VAL A 61 22.17 23.05 -1.67
N SER A 62 22.88 24.17 -1.77
CA SER A 62 24.11 24.40 -1.00
C SER A 62 23.83 24.62 0.49
N GLN A 63 22.71 25.27 0.83
CA GLN A 63 22.24 25.40 2.22
C GLN A 63 21.80 24.04 2.78
N LEU A 64 20.98 23.28 2.04
CA LEU A 64 20.59 21.93 2.45
C LEU A 64 21.80 20.97 2.55
N ALA A 65 22.88 21.20 1.80
CA ALA A 65 24.13 20.44 1.89
C ALA A 65 25.07 20.88 3.04
N SER A 66 24.76 21.96 3.77
CA SER A 66 25.40 22.27 5.06
C SER A 66 24.62 21.74 6.26
N ASP A 67 23.29 21.69 6.15
CA ASP A 67 22.40 21.37 7.27
C ASP A 67 22.19 19.86 7.46
N PHE A 68 22.37 19.08 6.39
CA PHE A 68 22.37 17.63 6.42
C PHE A 68 23.80 17.07 6.28
N ASP A 69 24.04 15.90 6.88
CA ASP A 69 25.32 15.21 6.90
C ASP A 69 26.02 15.14 5.53
N ARG A 70 27.36 15.08 5.48
CA ARG A 70 28.13 14.95 4.21
C ARG A 70 27.78 13.70 3.39
N GLU A 71 27.12 12.72 4.00
CA GLU A 71 26.57 11.53 3.35
C GLU A 71 25.19 11.73 2.70
N SER A 72 24.53 12.87 2.93
CA SER A 72 23.33 13.30 2.23
C SER A 72 23.72 13.80 0.83
N ASN A 73 23.55 12.93 -0.17
CA ASN A 73 23.98 13.19 -1.55
C ASN A 73 22.97 14.09 -2.31
N LEU A 74 22.67 15.26 -1.74
CA LEU A 74 21.83 16.30 -2.33
C LEU A 74 22.64 17.07 -3.39
N SER A 75 22.46 16.71 -4.67
CA SER A 75 22.97 17.51 -5.78
C SER A 75 22.00 17.52 -6.97
N LEU A 76 21.84 18.68 -7.61
CA LEU A 76 20.85 18.87 -8.67
C LEU A 76 21.15 18.06 -9.93
N GLY A 77 22.43 17.86 -10.24
CA GLY A 77 22.86 16.95 -11.32
C GLY A 77 22.47 15.47 -11.11
N ARG A 78 22.06 15.06 -9.89
CA ARG A 78 21.43 13.76 -9.62
C ARG A 78 19.90 13.76 -9.82
N PHE A 79 19.25 14.90 -10.00
CA PHE A 79 17.82 15.01 -10.27
C PHE A 79 17.51 15.33 -11.74
N SER A 80 18.27 16.23 -12.38
CA SER A 80 18.00 16.67 -13.76
C SER A 80 18.44 15.68 -14.84
N ARG A 81 19.46 14.84 -14.58
CA ARG A 81 19.81 13.76 -15.52
C ARG A 81 18.78 12.63 -15.43
N THR A 82 18.22 12.25 -16.59
CA THR A 82 17.49 11.00 -16.79
C THR A 82 18.35 9.83 -16.31
N ARG A 83 18.07 9.33 -15.10
CA ARG A 83 18.84 8.24 -14.48
C ARG A 83 18.61 6.94 -15.24
N ARG A 84 19.40 6.69 -16.27
CA ARG A 84 19.76 5.33 -16.70
C ARG A 84 20.47 4.69 -15.51
N ILE A 85 19.71 4.05 -14.64
CA ILE A 85 20.23 3.20 -13.56
C ILE A 85 21.16 2.19 -14.24
N PRO A 86 22.43 2.07 -13.83
CA PRO A 86 23.35 1.18 -14.52
C PRO A 86 22.85 -0.26 -14.46
N VAL A 87 22.90 -0.95 -15.60
CA VAL A 87 22.37 -2.30 -15.77
C VAL A 87 23.46 -3.33 -16.05
N ILE A 88 23.25 -4.52 -15.50
CA ILE A 88 24.03 -5.72 -15.82
C ILE A 88 23.20 -6.60 -16.74
N SER A 89 23.82 -7.07 -17.83
CA SER A 89 23.20 -7.94 -18.83
C SER A 89 22.73 -9.25 -18.16
N THR A 90 21.60 -9.78 -18.62
CA THR A 90 21.10 -11.09 -18.19
C THR A 90 21.80 -12.26 -18.88
N GLY A 91 22.67 -12.00 -19.86
CA GLY A 91 23.26 -13.00 -20.74
C GLY A 91 22.31 -13.52 -21.84
N SER A 92 21.07 -13.02 -21.89
CA SER A 92 20.11 -13.19 -22.99
C SER A 92 19.77 -11.81 -23.56
N LEU A 93 19.96 -11.64 -24.86
CA LEU A 93 19.58 -10.41 -25.55
C LEU A 93 18.05 -10.30 -25.63
N LYS A 94 17.34 -11.44 -25.76
CA LYS A 94 15.87 -11.49 -25.74
C LYS A 94 15.30 -11.01 -24.40
N LEU A 95 15.91 -11.40 -23.28
CA LEU A 95 15.47 -10.98 -21.95
C LEU A 95 15.86 -9.53 -21.62
N ASP A 96 17.07 -9.09 -21.97
CA ASP A 96 17.49 -7.69 -21.84
C ASP A 96 16.53 -6.73 -22.58
N ILE A 97 16.05 -7.14 -23.76
CA ILE A 97 15.02 -6.44 -24.55
C ILE A 97 13.66 -6.46 -23.84
N ALA A 98 13.18 -7.63 -23.39
CA ALA A 98 11.88 -7.77 -22.73
C ALA A 98 11.78 -6.94 -21.43
N LEU A 99 12.90 -6.80 -20.70
CA LEU A 99 13.04 -5.95 -19.51
C LEU A 99 12.94 -4.44 -19.80
N GLY A 100 13.02 -4.02 -21.07
CA GLY A 100 12.88 -2.62 -21.51
C GLY A 100 14.03 -1.69 -21.14
N ILE A 101 14.83 -2.02 -20.13
CA ILE A 101 15.99 -1.26 -19.63
C ILE A 101 17.34 -1.86 -20.05
N GLY A 102 17.37 -3.00 -20.76
CA GLY A 102 18.61 -3.65 -21.17
C GLY A 102 19.33 -4.41 -20.05
N GLY A 103 18.57 -5.13 -19.21
CA GLY A 103 19.13 -6.02 -18.18
C GLY A 103 18.62 -5.74 -16.76
N LEU A 104 19.36 -6.19 -15.75
CA LEU A 104 19.01 -6.06 -14.34
C LEU A 104 19.58 -4.77 -13.72
N PRO A 105 18.80 -4.04 -12.91
CA PRO A 105 19.19 -2.73 -12.38
C PRO A 105 20.05 -2.80 -11.11
N LYS A 106 21.17 -2.09 -11.09
CA LYS A 106 22.00 -1.85 -9.90
C LYS A 106 21.24 -1.11 -8.79
N GLY A 107 21.63 -1.38 -7.53
CA GLY A 107 21.02 -0.83 -6.32
C GLY A 107 19.59 -1.35 -6.04
N ARG A 108 19.26 -2.57 -6.48
CA ARG A 108 17.90 -3.14 -6.41
C ARG A 108 17.88 -4.65 -6.16
N MET A 109 16.75 -5.13 -5.62
CA MET A 109 16.43 -6.55 -5.49
C MET A 109 15.70 -7.08 -6.73
N VAL A 110 16.04 -8.29 -7.15
CA VAL A 110 15.40 -9.06 -8.22
C VAL A 110 14.98 -10.42 -7.67
N GLU A 111 13.81 -10.92 -8.06
CA GLU A 111 13.36 -12.28 -7.72
C GLU A 111 13.24 -13.13 -8.98
N LEU A 112 13.88 -14.31 -8.97
CA LEU A 112 13.78 -15.37 -9.97
C LEU A 112 13.03 -16.55 -9.35
N PHE A 113 11.78 -16.79 -9.74
CA PHE A 113 10.96 -17.84 -9.14
C PHE A 113 10.36 -18.80 -10.15
N GLY A 114 10.19 -20.06 -9.78
CA GLY A 114 9.70 -21.09 -10.69
C GLY A 114 10.00 -22.50 -10.21
N LYS A 115 9.50 -23.49 -10.95
CA LYS A 115 9.67 -24.92 -10.62
C LYS A 115 11.13 -25.37 -10.70
N GLU A 116 11.41 -26.57 -10.22
CA GLU A 116 12.69 -27.26 -10.42
C GLU A 116 13.03 -27.37 -11.92
N ALA A 117 14.33 -27.47 -12.24
CA ALA A 117 14.85 -27.56 -13.61
C ALA A 117 14.34 -26.49 -14.62
N SER A 118 13.84 -25.34 -14.14
CA SER A 118 13.36 -24.22 -14.99
C SER A 118 14.44 -23.18 -15.35
N GLY A 119 15.72 -23.46 -15.08
CA GLY A 119 16.85 -22.60 -15.45
C GLY A 119 17.17 -21.43 -14.52
N LYS A 120 16.52 -21.31 -13.34
CA LYS A 120 16.73 -20.22 -12.37
C LYS A 120 18.21 -19.94 -12.06
N THR A 121 18.91 -20.95 -11.55
CA THR A 121 20.32 -20.88 -11.17
C THR A 121 21.20 -20.58 -12.39
N THR A 122 20.93 -21.20 -13.54
CA THR A 122 21.64 -20.90 -14.80
C THR A 122 21.52 -19.42 -15.18
N LEU A 123 20.32 -18.84 -15.10
CA LEU A 123 20.09 -17.42 -15.39
C LEU A 123 20.84 -16.51 -14.40
N ALA A 124 20.86 -16.86 -13.12
CA ALA A 124 21.62 -16.13 -12.11
C ALA A 124 23.15 -16.18 -12.38
N LEU A 125 23.68 -17.35 -12.76
CA LEU A 125 25.09 -17.52 -13.14
C LEU A 125 25.46 -16.72 -14.41
N HIS A 126 24.54 -16.58 -15.37
CA HIS A 126 24.76 -15.70 -16.52
C HIS A 126 24.87 -14.22 -16.12
N VAL A 127 24.06 -13.72 -15.17
CA VAL A 127 24.22 -12.34 -14.65
C VAL A 127 25.57 -12.18 -13.93
N VAL A 128 26.01 -13.18 -13.15
CA VAL A 128 27.32 -13.19 -12.48
C VAL A 128 28.46 -13.15 -13.49
N LYS A 129 28.39 -13.94 -14.57
CA LYS A 129 29.32 -13.90 -15.70
C LYS A 129 29.38 -12.52 -16.35
N GLU A 130 28.23 -11.92 -16.65
CA GLU A 130 28.16 -10.60 -17.31
C GLU A 130 28.65 -9.45 -16.42
N ALA A 131 28.49 -9.57 -15.09
CA ALA A 131 29.13 -8.68 -14.13
C ALA A 131 30.66 -8.85 -14.12
N GLN A 132 31.16 -10.08 -14.10
CA GLN A 132 32.59 -10.39 -14.16
C GLN A 132 33.25 -10.02 -15.51
N LYS A 133 32.55 -10.15 -16.65
CA LYS A 133 33.00 -9.66 -17.97
C LYS A 133 33.27 -8.14 -17.95
N LYS A 134 32.53 -7.40 -17.11
CA LYS A 134 32.71 -5.95 -16.87
C LYS A 134 33.69 -5.64 -15.73
N GLY A 135 34.36 -6.64 -15.16
CA GLY A 135 35.33 -6.50 -14.07
C GLY A 135 34.72 -6.33 -12.67
N GLY A 136 33.41 -6.53 -12.51
CA GLY A 136 32.71 -6.40 -11.23
C GLY A 136 32.99 -7.55 -10.26
N CYS A 137 32.76 -7.29 -8.97
CA CYS A 137 32.90 -8.30 -7.91
C CYS A 137 31.54 -8.96 -7.62
N CYS A 138 31.53 -10.28 -7.48
CA CYS A 138 30.31 -11.08 -7.31
C CYS A 138 30.40 -11.99 -6.08
N ALA A 139 29.25 -12.23 -5.44
CA ALA A 139 29.08 -13.18 -4.37
C ALA A 139 27.91 -14.13 -4.62
N TYR A 140 28.02 -15.35 -4.10
CA TYR A 140 27.03 -16.40 -4.24
C TYR A 140 26.77 -17.05 -2.88
N ILE A 141 25.56 -16.86 -2.36
CA ILE A 141 25.11 -17.44 -1.10
C ILE A 141 24.33 -18.71 -1.45
N ASP A 142 24.99 -19.86 -1.31
CA ASP A 142 24.43 -21.18 -1.56
C ASP A 142 23.78 -21.69 -0.28
N ALA A 143 22.46 -21.54 -0.19
CA ALA A 143 21.63 -22.04 0.91
C ALA A 143 21.03 -23.42 0.60
N GLU A 144 20.93 -23.81 -0.67
CA GLU A 144 20.55 -25.18 -1.07
C GLU A 144 21.71 -26.18 -0.95
N ASN A 145 22.94 -25.72 -0.69
CA ASN A 145 24.18 -26.51 -0.68
C ASN A 145 24.37 -27.31 -1.99
N ALA A 146 23.97 -26.69 -3.10
CA ALA A 146 23.83 -27.32 -4.42
C ALA A 146 24.68 -26.65 -5.51
N PHE A 147 25.51 -25.65 -5.16
CA PHE A 147 26.36 -24.96 -6.13
C PHE A 147 27.44 -25.89 -6.73
N ASN A 148 27.54 -25.92 -8.06
CA ASN A 148 28.53 -26.72 -8.78
C ASN A 148 29.55 -25.80 -9.51
N PRO A 149 30.81 -25.72 -9.03
CA PRO A 149 31.87 -24.91 -9.65
C PRO A 149 32.08 -25.22 -11.14
N CYS A 150 32.16 -26.50 -11.51
CA CYS A 150 32.45 -26.93 -12.88
C CYS A 150 31.36 -26.47 -13.87
N VAL A 151 30.10 -26.43 -13.45
CA VAL A 151 28.99 -25.92 -14.27
C VAL A 151 29.05 -24.39 -14.40
N ALA A 152 29.44 -23.68 -13.34
CA ALA A 152 29.63 -22.23 -13.38
C ALA A 152 30.81 -21.85 -14.32
N GLU A 153 31.94 -22.55 -14.22
CA GLU A 153 33.10 -22.38 -15.11
C GLU A 153 32.75 -22.67 -16.57
N ALA A 154 32.00 -23.75 -16.85
CA ALA A 154 31.58 -24.11 -18.21
C ALA A 154 30.55 -23.13 -18.82
N ILE A 155 29.78 -22.41 -18.00
CA ILE A 155 28.98 -21.24 -18.42
C ILE A 155 29.89 -20.03 -18.72
N GLY A 156 31.05 -19.93 -18.07
CA GLY A 156 32.03 -18.84 -18.22
C GLY A 156 32.13 -17.91 -17.00
N VAL A 157 31.72 -18.36 -15.81
CA VAL A 157 31.94 -17.66 -14.53
C VAL A 157 33.38 -17.93 -14.07
N ASN A 158 34.10 -16.89 -13.66
CA ASN A 158 35.39 -17.04 -12.99
C ASN A 158 35.15 -17.35 -11.51
N VAL A 159 35.26 -18.63 -11.13
CA VAL A 159 35.00 -19.10 -9.75
C VAL A 159 36.07 -18.64 -8.77
N GLU A 160 37.34 -18.51 -9.19
CA GLU A 160 38.43 -17.97 -8.35
C GLU A 160 38.14 -16.57 -7.77
N LYS A 161 37.31 -15.78 -8.45
CA LYS A 161 36.90 -14.42 -8.06
C LYS A 161 35.42 -14.34 -7.63
N LEU A 162 34.77 -15.48 -7.40
CA LEU A 162 33.41 -15.55 -6.88
C LEU A 162 33.45 -15.78 -5.37
N LEU A 163 32.88 -14.86 -4.59
CA LEU A 163 32.77 -15.03 -3.14
C LEU A 163 31.62 -15.99 -2.81
N ILE A 164 31.93 -17.28 -2.72
CA ILE A 164 30.96 -18.32 -2.34
C ILE A 164 30.85 -18.41 -0.81
N ALA A 165 29.62 -18.51 -0.30
CA ALA A 165 29.37 -18.80 1.11
C ALA A 165 28.21 -19.81 1.25
N GLN A 166 28.39 -20.80 2.12
CA GLN A 166 27.39 -21.79 2.53
C GLN A 166 27.06 -21.57 4.02
N PRO A 167 26.08 -20.72 4.35
CA PRO A 167 25.77 -20.31 5.73
C PRO A 167 24.79 -21.27 6.43
N ASP A 168 25.03 -21.56 7.71
CA ASP A 168 24.28 -22.57 8.48
C ASP A 168 22.83 -22.19 8.79
N SER A 169 22.41 -20.93 8.63
CA SER A 169 21.08 -20.43 9.02
C SER A 169 20.68 -19.14 8.30
N ALA A 170 19.38 -18.93 8.10
CA ALA A 170 18.82 -17.79 7.38
C ALA A 170 19.25 -16.41 7.94
N GLU A 171 19.34 -16.29 9.27
CA GLU A 171 19.82 -15.10 9.95
C GLU A 171 21.26 -14.79 9.55
N ASN A 172 22.12 -15.82 9.45
CA ASN A 172 23.50 -15.68 9.01
C ASN A 172 23.56 -15.29 7.53
N SER A 173 22.83 -16.00 6.66
CA SER A 173 22.75 -15.71 5.21
C SER A 173 22.38 -14.24 4.94
N LEU A 174 21.32 -13.75 5.60
CA LEU A 174 20.80 -12.40 5.40
C LEU A 174 21.68 -11.33 6.08
N SER A 175 22.41 -11.68 7.14
CA SER A 175 23.43 -10.82 7.75
C SER A 175 24.67 -10.67 6.85
N ILE A 176 25.12 -11.76 6.24
CA ILE A 176 26.19 -11.76 5.22
C ILE A 176 25.75 -10.89 4.04
N VAL A 177 24.56 -11.12 3.45
CA VAL A 177 24.02 -10.28 2.36
C VAL A 177 23.99 -8.79 2.73
N ASN A 178 23.48 -8.44 3.93
CA ASN A 178 23.48 -7.05 4.40
C ASN A 178 24.88 -6.44 4.49
N THR A 179 25.88 -7.24 4.85
CA THR A 179 27.28 -6.81 5.00
C THR A 179 27.97 -6.65 3.64
N LEU A 180 27.77 -7.61 2.73
CA LEU A 180 28.30 -7.57 1.36
C LEU A 180 27.75 -6.39 0.55
N VAL A 181 26.47 -6.04 0.73
CA VAL A 181 25.80 -4.87 0.11
C VAL A 181 26.31 -3.53 0.67
N GLY A 182 26.95 -3.53 1.84
CA GLY A 182 27.70 -2.38 2.36
C GLY A 182 29.12 -2.26 1.77
N GLY A 183 29.58 -3.26 1.02
CA GLY A 183 30.89 -3.30 0.37
C GLY A 183 30.83 -3.04 -1.14
N SER A 184 31.97 -3.21 -1.81
CA SER A 184 32.13 -2.97 -3.25
C SER A 184 31.79 -4.20 -4.10
N ILE A 185 30.56 -4.73 -3.96
CA ILE A 185 30.08 -5.91 -4.68
C ILE A 185 28.95 -5.52 -5.65
N ASP A 186 29.06 -5.96 -6.90
CA ASP A 186 28.13 -5.64 -7.99
C ASP A 186 26.92 -6.59 -8.02
N VAL A 187 27.11 -7.88 -7.72
CA VAL A 187 26.03 -8.89 -7.72
C VAL A 187 26.16 -9.81 -6.51
N VAL A 188 25.06 -10.00 -5.79
CA VAL A 188 24.90 -11.03 -4.74
C VAL A 188 23.75 -11.95 -5.16
N VAL A 189 24.03 -13.22 -5.39
CA VAL A 189 23.00 -14.26 -5.59
C VAL A 189 22.69 -14.93 -4.26
N VAL A 190 21.42 -15.25 -4.01
CA VAL A 190 20.96 -16.08 -2.89
C VAL A 190 20.14 -17.24 -3.46
N ASP A 191 20.69 -18.45 -3.44
CA ASP A 191 20.09 -19.67 -4.01
C ASP A 191 19.90 -20.72 -2.90
N SER A 192 18.71 -20.90 -2.31
CA SER A 192 17.45 -20.20 -2.59
C SER A 192 16.71 -19.78 -1.32
N VAL A 193 15.74 -18.88 -1.50
CA VAL A 193 14.84 -18.40 -0.43
C VAL A 193 14.06 -19.54 0.24
N ALA A 194 13.82 -20.66 -0.46
CA ALA A 194 13.14 -21.81 0.13
C ALA A 194 14.01 -22.52 1.18
N ALA A 195 15.34 -22.52 1.00
CA ALA A 195 16.31 -23.14 1.91
C ALA A 195 16.86 -22.18 2.99
N LEU A 196 16.32 -20.95 3.08
CA LEU A 196 16.61 -20.05 4.21
C LEU A 196 15.84 -20.51 5.45
N ILE A 197 16.34 -21.57 6.12
CA ILE A 197 15.78 -22.11 7.36
C ILE A 197 16.20 -21.22 8.55
N PRO A 198 15.25 -20.71 9.37
CA PRO A 198 15.57 -19.93 10.58
C PRO A 198 16.35 -20.74 11.61
N LYS A 199 17.27 -20.09 12.34
CA LYS A 199 18.11 -20.76 13.34
C LYS A 199 17.30 -21.54 14.40
N CYS A 200 16.18 -21.00 14.88
CA CYS A 200 15.33 -21.67 15.88
C CYS A 200 14.50 -22.86 15.33
N GLU A 201 14.46 -23.04 14.01
CA GLU A 201 13.88 -24.21 13.34
C GLU A 201 14.93 -25.33 13.21
N LEU A 202 16.19 -24.96 12.96
CA LEU A 202 17.34 -25.87 12.93
C LEU A 202 17.73 -26.41 14.32
N GLU A 203 17.60 -25.59 15.37
CA GLU A 203 17.77 -26.00 16.77
C GLU A 203 16.48 -26.60 17.38
N GLY A 204 15.42 -26.76 16.58
CA GLY A 204 14.09 -27.19 17.03
C GLY A 204 13.80 -28.68 16.80
N GLU A 205 12.75 -29.17 17.46
CA GLU A 205 12.18 -30.50 17.18
C GLU A 205 11.35 -30.44 15.89
N ILE A 206 11.52 -31.43 15.02
CA ILE A 206 10.92 -31.52 13.66
C ILE A 206 9.38 -31.34 13.67
N TYR A 207 8.71 -31.68 14.76
CA TYR A 207 7.25 -31.62 14.91
C TYR A 207 6.70 -30.27 15.42
N ARG A 208 7.55 -29.26 15.65
CA ARG A 208 7.07 -27.92 16.04
C ARG A 208 6.66 -27.12 14.80
N ASN A 209 5.39 -26.73 14.73
CA ASN A 209 4.86 -25.88 13.67
C ASN A 209 5.52 -24.48 13.69
N SER A 210 6.59 -24.31 12.92
CA SER A 210 7.35 -23.05 12.77
C SER A 210 6.75 -22.07 11.75
N GLU A 211 5.50 -22.30 11.31
CA GLU A 211 4.87 -21.46 10.30
C GLU A 211 4.90 -19.97 10.69
N ASP A 212 5.11 -19.13 9.69
CA ASP A 212 5.44 -17.70 9.76
C ASP A 212 6.79 -17.30 10.40
N VAL A 213 7.65 -18.19 10.93
CA VAL A 213 8.98 -17.74 11.42
C VAL A 213 9.83 -17.18 10.25
N GLN A 214 9.95 -17.94 9.16
CA GLN A 214 10.68 -17.52 7.95
C GLN A 214 10.10 -16.22 7.34
N SER A 215 8.77 -16.07 7.29
CA SER A 215 8.10 -14.89 6.70
C SER A 215 8.35 -13.61 7.53
N ARG A 216 8.31 -13.73 8.87
CA ARG A 216 8.65 -12.64 9.81
C ARG A 216 10.13 -12.25 9.71
N LEU A 217 11.03 -13.23 9.62
CA LEU A 217 12.47 -13.00 9.44
C LEU A 217 12.75 -12.25 8.13
N MET A 218 12.26 -12.76 6.98
CA MET A 218 12.41 -12.12 5.67
C MET A 218 11.88 -10.69 5.67
N THR A 219 10.72 -10.44 6.28
CA THR A 219 10.13 -9.09 6.37
C THR A 219 11.03 -8.11 7.13
N ARG A 220 11.64 -8.54 8.25
CA ARG A 220 12.57 -7.72 9.05
C ARG A 220 13.90 -7.50 8.32
N ALA A 221 14.48 -8.56 7.75
CA ALA A 221 15.77 -8.53 7.07
C ALA A 221 15.75 -7.69 5.79
N LEU A 222 14.78 -7.93 4.89
CA LEU A 222 14.67 -7.18 3.63
C LEU A 222 14.47 -5.68 3.87
N ARG A 223 13.73 -5.28 4.92
CA ARG A 223 13.58 -3.88 5.31
C ARG A 223 14.91 -3.22 5.66
N LYS A 224 15.81 -3.93 6.35
CA LYS A 224 17.17 -3.45 6.68
C LYS A 224 18.04 -3.39 5.42
N ILE A 225 18.10 -4.49 4.67
CA ILE A 225 18.92 -4.60 3.45
C ILE A 225 18.53 -3.53 2.42
N GLN A 226 17.23 -3.26 2.24
CA GLN A 226 16.73 -2.26 1.28
C GLN A 226 17.25 -0.83 1.55
N HIS A 227 17.55 -0.48 2.81
CA HIS A 227 18.11 0.82 3.17
C HIS A 227 19.56 0.95 2.65
N THR A 228 20.40 -0.04 2.96
CA THR A 228 21.80 -0.13 2.46
C THR A 228 21.83 -0.20 0.94
N LEU A 229 21.01 -1.08 0.36
CA LEU A 229 20.97 -1.39 -1.06
C LEU A 229 20.67 -0.17 -1.93
N GLY A 230 19.79 0.73 -1.48
CA GLY A 230 19.46 1.97 -2.19
C GLY A 230 20.57 3.02 -2.23
N ARG A 231 21.65 2.84 -1.44
CA ARG A 231 22.89 3.65 -1.48
C ARG A 231 24.02 2.95 -2.24
N SER A 232 23.97 1.62 -2.35
CA SER A 232 24.93 0.78 -3.08
C SER A 232 24.66 0.72 -4.60
N GLU A 233 25.62 0.21 -5.37
CA GLU A 233 25.37 -0.26 -6.74
C GLU A 233 25.08 -1.77 -6.85
N THR A 234 24.92 -2.48 -5.74
CA THR A 234 24.74 -3.95 -5.74
C THR A 234 23.39 -4.37 -6.34
N ILE A 235 23.38 -5.45 -7.11
CA ILE A 235 22.16 -6.21 -7.46
C ILE A 235 22.04 -7.38 -6.48
N ILE A 236 20.88 -7.57 -5.86
CA ILE A 236 20.58 -8.80 -5.09
C ILE A 236 19.61 -9.65 -5.91
N ILE A 237 20.02 -10.87 -6.26
CA ILE A 237 19.20 -11.84 -6.98
C ILE A 237 18.77 -12.93 -6.01
N PHE A 238 17.50 -12.91 -5.61
CA PHE A 238 16.90 -13.99 -4.84
C PHE A 238 16.34 -15.04 -5.81
N VAL A 239 16.91 -16.24 -5.79
CA VAL A 239 16.28 -17.41 -6.40
C VAL A 239 15.24 -17.97 -5.43
N ASN A 240 14.08 -18.36 -5.94
CA ASN A 240 12.96 -18.83 -5.13
C ASN A 240 12.22 -20.01 -5.79
N GLN A 241 11.61 -20.86 -4.97
CA GLN A 241 10.80 -22.00 -5.42
C GLN A 241 9.30 -21.65 -5.36
N VAL A 242 8.48 -22.39 -6.11
CA VAL A 242 7.01 -22.28 -6.04
C VAL A 242 6.41 -23.51 -5.36
N ARG A 243 5.54 -23.28 -4.36
CA ARG A 243 4.68 -24.30 -3.76
C ARG A 243 3.24 -24.07 -4.21
N THR A 244 2.44 -25.12 -4.29
CA THR A 244 0.99 -25.00 -4.44
C THR A 244 0.36 -24.66 -3.09
N LYS A 245 -0.53 -23.66 -3.06
CA LYS A 245 -1.53 -23.52 -2.00
C LYS A 245 -2.92 -23.71 -2.60
N LEU A 246 -3.84 -24.31 -1.85
CA LEU A 246 -5.25 -24.32 -2.20
C LEU A 246 -5.72 -22.86 -2.28
N SER A 247 -6.41 -22.47 -3.35
CA SER A 247 -6.90 -21.09 -3.45
C SER A 247 -8.15 -20.91 -2.59
N SER A 248 -8.22 -19.83 -1.81
CA SER A 248 -9.35 -19.48 -0.95
C SER A 248 -10.52 -18.84 -1.73
N ASN A 249 -10.56 -19.01 -3.05
CA ASN A 249 -11.63 -18.52 -3.91
C ASN A 249 -12.61 -19.66 -4.19
N GLN A 250 -13.86 -19.32 -4.52
CA GLN A 250 -15.03 -20.21 -4.53
C GLN A 250 -15.06 -21.24 -5.69
N THR A 251 -13.92 -21.83 -6.06
CA THR A 251 -13.80 -22.78 -7.18
C THR A 251 -12.95 -23.98 -6.78
N PRO A 252 -13.57 -25.11 -6.39
CA PRO A 252 -12.85 -26.33 -6.03
C PRO A 252 -11.87 -26.77 -7.13
N GLY A 253 -10.64 -27.15 -6.72
CA GLY A 253 -9.61 -27.66 -7.61
C GLY A 253 -8.61 -26.64 -8.17
N ILE A 254 -8.82 -25.33 -8.02
CA ILE A 254 -7.83 -24.33 -8.45
C ILE A 254 -6.71 -24.19 -7.41
N PHE A 255 -5.58 -24.83 -7.68
CA PHE A 255 -4.32 -24.64 -6.94
C PHE A 255 -3.60 -23.38 -7.43
N LYS A 256 -3.20 -22.51 -6.51
CA LYS A 256 -2.40 -21.31 -6.82
C LYS A 256 -0.93 -21.58 -6.52
N GLU A 257 -0.05 -21.32 -7.49
CA GLU A 257 1.40 -21.30 -7.23
C GLU A 257 1.77 -20.04 -6.43
N VAL A 258 2.48 -20.23 -5.32
CA VAL A 258 2.92 -19.20 -4.38
C VAL A 258 4.42 -19.39 -4.11
N ALA A 259 5.18 -18.29 -4.06
CA ALA A 259 6.62 -18.35 -3.81
C ALA A 259 6.94 -18.48 -2.30
N CYS A 260 8.09 -19.06 -1.95
CA CYS A 260 8.51 -19.25 -0.56
C CYS A 260 9.01 -17.93 0.09
N GLY A 261 9.19 -17.91 1.42
CA GLY A 261 9.63 -16.71 2.16
C GLY A 261 8.54 -15.66 2.46
N GLY A 262 7.29 -15.90 2.04
CA GLY A 262 6.16 -15.00 2.27
C GLY A 262 6.12 -13.76 1.36
N ASN A 263 5.17 -12.85 1.61
CA ASN A 263 4.83 -11.79 0.66
C ASN A 263 5.88 -10.66 0.52
N ALA A 264 6.77 -10.48 1.51
CA ALA A 264 7.64 -9.31 1.61
C ALA A 264 8.57 -9.13 0.40
N LEU A 265 9.23 -10.20 -0.06
CA LEU A 265 10.13 -10.18 -1.23
C LEU A 265 9.40 -9.67 -2.48
N GLY A 266 8.16 -10.10 -2.67
CA GLY A 266 7.30 -9.67 -3.78
C GLY A 266 6.99 -8.18 -3.81
N PHE A 267 7.03 -7.49 -2.66
CA PHE A 267 6.88 -6.03 -2.58
C PHE A 267 8.20 -5.28 -2.81
N TYR A 268 9.28 -5.71 -2.13
CA TYR A 268 10.60 -5.07 -2.23
C TYR A 268 11.19 -5.18 -3.65
N ALA A 269 11.18 -6.39 -4.24
CA ALA A 269 11.73 -6.67 -5.56
C ALA A 269 11.30 -5.64 -6.62
N ALA A 270 12.28 -5.10 -7.34
CA ALA A 270 12.09 -4.15 -8.43
C ALA A 270 11.74 -4.84 -9.75
N VAL A 271 12.34 -6.01 -9.97
CA VAL A 271 12.00 -6.93 -11.07
C VAL A 271 11.63 -8.28 -10.46
N ARG A 272 10.55 -8.90 -10.95
CA ARG A 272 10.17 -10.29 -10.63
C ARG A 272 9.97 -11.05 -11.93
N MET A 273 10.67 -12.16 -12.08
CA MET A 273 10.58 -13.02 -13.25
C MET A 273 10.17 -14.43 -12.84
N ARG A 274 9.18 -14.99 -13.55
CA ARG A 274 8.74 -16.38 -13.40
C ARG A 274 9.38 -17.22 -14.49
N THR A 275 10.14 -18.24 -14.12
CA THR A 275 10.75 -19.19 -15.05
C THR A 275 9.91 -20.46 -15.20
N SER A 276 9.72 -20.92 -16.43
CA SER A 276 9.09 -22.21 -16.74
C SER A 276 9.85 -22.91 -17.86
N ARG A 277 9.86 -24.25 -17.83
CA ARG A 277 10.44 -25.08 -18.89
C ARG A 277 9.37 -25.31 -19.96
N ARG A 278 9.74 -25.13 -21.24
CA ARG A 278 8.89 -25.42 -22.40
C ARG A 278 9.20 -26.82 -22.93
N GLU A 279 10.28 -26.96 -23.70
CA GLU A 279 10.60 -28.14 -24.49
C GLU A 279 12.01 -28.66 -24.18
N LEU A 280 12.25 -29.94 -24.46
CA LEU A 280 13.60 -30.49 -24.58
C LEU A 280 14.13 -30.23 -26.00
N ARG A 281 15.37 -29.76 -26.11
CA ARG A 281 16.09 -29.68 -27.38
C ARG A 281 16.88 -30.96 -27.57
N TYR A 282 16.72 -31.58 -28.74
CA TYR A 282 17.46 -32.77 -29.15
C TYR A 282 18.39 -32.43 -30.32
N ASN A 283 19.56 -33.07 -30.39
CA ASN A 283 20.26 -33.26 -31.65
C ASN A 283 20.27 -34.77 -31.93
N GLU A 284 19.72 -35.18 -33.07
CA GLU A 284 19.41 -36.57 -33.39
C GLU A 284 18.62 -37.24 -32.23
N ALA A 285 19.19 -38.23 -31.54
CA ALA A 285 18.55 -38.93 -30.43
C ALA A 285 18.91 -38.38 -29.03
N GLN A 286 19.90 -37.48 -28.91
CA GLN A 286 20.39 -37.02 -27.60
C GLN A 286 19.77 -35.67 -27.19
N ALA A 287 19.28 -35.58 -25.95
CA ALA A 287 18.84 -34.32 -25.35
C ALA A 287 20.05 -33.41 -25.09
N THR A 288 20.13 -32.28 -25.80
CA THR A 288 21.26 -31.32 -25.75
C THR A 288 20.94 -30.04 -24.99
N GLY A 289 19.68 -29.79 -24.65
CA GLY A 289 19.27 -28.61 -23.88
C GLY A 289 17.79 -28.54 -23.56
N ILE A 290 17.37 -27.39 -23.01
CA ILE A 290 15.97 -27.04 -22.73
C ILE A 290 15.64 -25.64 -23.28
N GLY A 291 14.45 -25.50 -23.85
CA GLY A 291 13.83 -24.19 -24.03
C GLY A 291 13.13 -23.76 -22.75
N ILE A 292 13.39 -22.55 -22.27
CA ILE A 292 12.70 -21.94 -21.13
C ILE A 292 11.91 -20.69 -21.54
N SER A 293 10.89 -20.39 -20.75
CA SER A 293 10.14 -19.14 -20.77
C SER A 293 10.47 -18.34 -19.51
N VAL A 294 10.66 -17.04 -19.67
CA VAL A 294 10.89 -16.08 -18.61
C VAL A 294 9.80 -15.00 -18.70
N GLN A 295 8.78 -15.11 -17.85
CA GLN A 295 7.67 -14.15 -17.78
C GLN A 295 8.00 -13.03 -16.81
N ILE A 296 7.88 -11.77 -17.25
CA ILE A 296 8.15 -10.59 -16.42
C ILE A 296 6.86 -10.23 -15.67
N ILE A 297 6.77 -10.72 -14.43
CA ILE A 297 5.61 -10.55 -13.54
C ILE A 297 5.58 -9.15 -12.91
N LYS A 298 6.74 -8.50 -12.77
CA LYS A 298 6.86 -7.15 -12.22
C LYS A 298 8.10 -6.46 -12.77
N ASN A 299 7.97 -5.19 -13.15
CA ASN A 299 9.09 -4.30 -13.44
C ASN A 299 8.75 -2.90 -12.89
N LYS A 300 9.59 -2.35 -12.00
CA LYS A 300 9.43 -1.00 -11.40
C LYS A 300 10.09 0.12 -12.22
N LEU A 301 10.78 -0.19 -13.33
CA LEU A 301 11.67 0.75 -14.04
C LEU A 301 11.32 0.97 -15.51
N ALA A 302 10.65 0.02 -16.15
CA ALA A 302 10.04 0.19 -17.47
C ALA A 302 8.73 -0.61 -17.56
N PRO A 303 7.77 -0.19 -18.40
CA PRO A 303 6.77 -1.10 -18.94
C PRO A 303 7.50 -2.26 -19.64
N ALA A 304 7.17 -3.50 -19.30
CA ALA A 304 7.76 -4.65 -19.97
C ALA A 304 7.19 -4.74 -21.41
N ILE A 305 8.00 -4.32 -22.39
CA ILE A 305 7.62 -4.25 -23.82
C ILE A 305 7.15 -5.63 -24.31
N LEU A 306 7.82 -6.68 -23.83
CA LEU A 306 7.38 -8.06 -23.95
C LEU A 306 7.14 -8.61 -22.53
N LYS A 307 5.96 -9.19 -22.29
CA LYS A 307 5.64 -9.83 -20.99
C LYS A 307 6.37 -11.16 -20.78
N GLU A 308 6.97 -11.72 -21.84
CA GLU A 308 7.64 -13.02 -21.83
C GLU A 308 8.79 -13.03 -22.83
N ALA A 309 9.92 -13.63 -22.44
CA ALA A 309 11.05 -13.95 -23.30
C ALA A 309 11.26 -15.48 -23.36
N SER A 310 11.58 -16.00 -24.54
CA SER A 310 11.90 -17.43 -24.74
C SER A 310 13.39 -17.60 -25.00
N ILE A 311 14.07 -18.34 -24.12
CA ILE A 311 15.52 -18.52 -24.07
C ILE A 311 15.83 -20.01 -24.23
N ASP A 312 16.79 -20.36 -25.08
CA ASP A 312 17.30 -21.74 -25.18
C ASP A 312 18.57 -21.90 -24.35
N ILE A 313 18.65 -22.97 -23.55
CA ILE A 313 19.79 -23.32 -22.69
C ILE A 313 20.35 -24.68 -23.12
N ARG A 314 21.63 -24.71 -23.48
CA ARG A 314 22.42 -25.90 -23.84
C ARG A 314 23.08 -26.47 -22.58
N PHE A 315 22.92 -27.77 -22.33
CA PHE A 315 23.48 -28.41 -21.13
C PHE A 315 25.01 -28.27 -21.10
N GLY A 316 25.55 -27.94 -19.93
CA GLY A 316 26.99 -27.70 -19.74
C GLY A 316 27.58 -26.49 -20.47
N LYS A 317 26.77 -25.64 -21.12
CA LYS A 317 27.25 -24.42 -21.82
C LYS A 317 26.42 -23.15 -21.53
N GLY A 318 25.21 -23.30 -20.99
CA GLY A 318 24.35 -22.17 -20.64
C GLY A 318 23.48 -21.69 -21.81
N ILE A 319 23.10 -20.41 -21.79
CA ILE A 319 22.24 -19.76 -22.78
C ILE A 319 22.88 -19.80 -24.18
N CYS A 320 22.09 -20.19 -25.19
CA CYS A 320 22.45 -20.18 -26.62
C CYS A 320 22.48 -18.75 -27.20
N TYR A 321 23.41 -17.94 -26.72
CA TYR A 321 23.56 -16.52 -27.05
C TYR A 321 23.70 -16.26 -28.56
N GLU A 322 24.43 -17.12 -29.28
CA GLU A 322 24.65 -17.02 -30.73
C GLU A 322 23.34 -17.25 -31.50
N SER A 323 22.51 -18.19 -31.04
CA SER A 323 21.18 -18.46 -31.58
C SER A 323 20.23 -17.27 -31.37
N GLU A 324 20.31 -16.60 -30.22
CA GLU A 324 19.50 -15.40 -29.94
C GLU A 324 19.90 -14.20 -30.81
N ILE A 325 21.22 -13.94 -30.94
CA ILE A 325 21.72 -12.86 -31.80
C ILE A 325 21.26 -13.09 -33.24
N LEU A 326 21.49 -14.29 -33.79
CA LEU A 326 21.18 -14.58 -35.19
C LEU A 326 19.71 -14.35 -35.54
N GLU A 327 18.80 -14.77 -34.65
CA GLU A 327 17.35 -14.60 -34.80
C GLU A 327 16.94 -13.13 -34.72
N LEU A 328 17.41 -12.40 -33.71
CA LEU A 328 17.11 -10.98 -33.51
C LEU A 328 17.72 -10.08 -34.59
N ALA A 329 19.00 -10.25 -34.89
CA ALA A 329 19.72 -9.52 -35.93
C ALA A 329 19.10 -9.74 -37.32
N SER A 330 18.67 -10.96 -37.65
CA SER A 330 17.91 -11.21 -38.90
C SER A 330 16.56 -10.50 -38.89
N SER A 331 15.83 -10.51 -37.77
CA SER A 331 14.52 -9.82 -37.66
C SER A 331 14.61 -8.29 -37.76
N LEU A 332 15.74 -7.69 -37.38
CA LEU A 332 15.97 -6.25 -37.51
C LEU A 332 16.56 -5.85 -38.88
N GLY A 333 17.09 -6.81 -39.65
CA GLY A 333 17.79 -6.58 -40.92
C GLY A 333 19.29 -6.25 -40.77
N VAL A 334 19.91 -6.61 -39.63
CA VAL A 334 21.36 -6.49 -39.40
C VAL A 334 22.13 -7.65 -40.05
N ILE A 335 21.54 -8.85 -40.04
CA ILE A 335 22.01 -10.01 -40.82
C ILE A 335 21.02 -10.23 -41.95
N VAL A 336 21.51 -10.31 -43.20
CA VAL A 336 20.64 -10.62 -44.34
C VAL A 336 20.47 -12.14 -44.41
N LYS A 337 19.22 -12.61 -44.33
CA LYS A 337 18.86 -14.02 -44.52
C LYS A 337 18.44 -14.24 -45.96
N ASP A 338 18.95 -15.31 -46.57
CA ASP A 338 18.81 -15.62 -47.99
C ASP A 338 18.40 -17.10 -48.13
N ASP A 339 17.11 -17.34 -48.42
CA ASP A 339 16.40 -18.63 -48.27
C ASP A 339 16.71 -19.39 -46.96
N CYS A 340 17.69 -20.28 -46.97
CA CYS A 340 18.13 -21.10 -45.84
C CYS A 340 19.41 -20.57 -45.15
N GLY A 341 20.20 -19.76 -45.86
CA GLY A 341 21.49 -19.26 -45.43
C GLY A 341 21.46 -17.85 -44.85
N TYR A 342 22.64 -17.39 -44.43
CA TYR A 342 22.85 -16.13 -43.73
C TYR A 342 24.11 -15.43 -44.26
N TRP A 343 24.01 -14.14 -44.54
CA TRP A 343 25.14 -13.28 -44.89
C TRP A 343 25.63 -12.51 -43.66
N ILE A 344 26.87 -12.77 -43.22
CA ILE A 344 27.48 -12.15 -42.04
C ILE A 344 28.83 -11.56 -42.43
N ASN A 345 29.01 -10.24 -42.23
CA ASN A 345 30.22 -9.48 -42.61
C ASN A 345 30.73 -9.68 -44.06
N GLY A 346 29.86 -10.12 -44.97
CA GLY A 346 30.17 -10.37 -46.39
C GLY A 346 30.46 -11.85 -46.72
N GLU A 347 30.54 -12.73 -45.73
CA GLU A 347 30.60 -14.18 -45.94
C GLU A 347 29.19 -14.78 -45.98
N TYR A 348 28.99 -15.80 -46.82
CA TYR A 348 27.74 -16.56 -46.92
C TYR A 348 27.87 -17.90 -46.19
N LEU A 349 26.89 -18.18 -45.33
CA LEU A 349 26.82 -19.36 -44.48
C LEU A 349 25.56 -20.14 -44.86
N ALA A 350 25.68 -21.42 -45.21
CA ALA A 350 24.63 -22.14 -45.94
C ALA A 350 23.47 -22.60 -45.05
N ASP A 351 23.70 -22.77 -43.74
CA ASP A 351 22.65 -23.12 -42.78
C ASP A 351 22.79 -22.38 -41.42
N LYS A 352 21.80 -22.61 -40.54
CA LYS A 352 21.79 -22.02 -39.19
C LYS A 352 22.91 -22.57 -38.28
N LYS A 353 23.34 -23.83 -38.45
CA LYS A 353 24.41 -24.45 -37.63
C LYS A 353 25.77 -23.86 -37.97
N GLU A 354 26.04 -23.58 -39.25
CA GLU A 354 27.22 -22.85 -39.71
C GLU A 354 27.24 -21.42 -39.18
N ALA A 355 26.12 -20.70 -39.27
CA ALA A 355 26.03 -19.34 -38.70
C ALA A 355 26.22 -19.31 -37.17
N GLU A 356 25.62 -20.26 -36.43
CA GLU A 356 25.87 -20.44 -34.99
C GLU A 356 27.31 -20.87 -34.66
N LYS A 357 28.03 -21.49 -35.59
CA LYS A 357 29.45 -21.85 -35.43
C LYS A 357 30.34 -20.64 -35.70
N PHE A 358 30.11 -19.93 -36.80
CA PHE A 358 30.86 -18.74 -37.20
C PHE A 358 30.83 -17.66 -36.10
N LEU A 359 29.66 -17.36 -35.53
CA LEU A 359 29.52 -16.40 -34.43
C LEU A 359 30.22 -16.84 -33.14
N ARG A 360 30.36 -18.15 -32.91
CA ARG A 360 31.05 -18.71 -31.73
C ARG A 360 32.56 -18.65 -31.87
N GLU A 361 33.07 -18.88 -33.08
CA GLU A 361 34.51 -18.82 -33.39
C GLU A 361 34.97 -17.34 -33.51
N ASN A 362 34.12 -16.46 -34.02
CA ASN A 362 34.37 -15.01 -34.15
C ASN A 362 33.64 -14.18 -33.08
N ALA A 363 33.94 -14.43 -31.80
CA ALA A 363 33.26 -13.79 -30.67
C ALA A 363 33.26 -12.24 -30.71
N ALA A 364 34.29 -11.61 -31.30
CA ALA A 364 34.34 -10.15 -31.49
C ALA A 364 33.25 -9.65 -32.47
N VAL A 365 32.99 -10.40 -33.54
CA VAL A 365 31.91 -10.11 -34.50
C VAL A 365 30.54 -10.36 -33.87
N ALA A 366 30.41 -11.37 -33.00
CA ALA A 366 29.19 -11.60 -32.24
C ALA A 366 28.88 -10.48 -31.24
N ASP A 367 29.89 -9.99 -30.50
CA ASP A 367 29.74 -8.80 -29.62
C ASP A 367 29.41 -7.54 -30.45
N GLU A 368 30.06 -7.30 -31.60
CA GLU A 368 29.78 -6.17 -32.51
C GLU A 368 28.35 -6.19 -33.08
N ILE A 369 27.89 -7.34 -33.58
CA ILE A 369 26.52 -7.54 -34.07
C ILE A 369 25.53 -7.40 -32.91
N CYS A 370 25.87 -7.87 -31.70
CA CYS A 370 25.04 -7.71 -30.52
C CYS A 370 24.89 -6.24 -30.15
N ASP A 371 25.98 -5.48 -30.02
CA ASP A 371 25.92 -4.05 -29.69
C ASP A 371 25.24 -3.23 -30.80
N THR A 372 25.39 -3.62 -32.07
CA THR A 372 24.64 -3.03 -33.20
C THR A 372 23.14 -3.32 -33.11
N THR A 373 22.77 -4.58 -32.87
CA THR A 373 21.36 -5.03 -32.70
C THR A 373 20.71 -4.36 -31.49
N ARG A 374 21.44 -4.28 -30.38
CA ARG A 374 21.07 -3.64 -29.11
C ARG A 374 20.90 -2.13 -29.28
N SER A 375 21.83 -1.48 -29.97
CA SER A 375 21.74 -0.05 -30.29
C SER A 375 20.54 0.21 -31.20
N GLN A 376 20.40 -0.50 -32.32
CA GLN A 376 19.24 -0.36 -33.20
C GLN A 376 17.91 -0.61 -32.48
N PHE A 377 17.83 -1.56 -31.54
CA PHE A 377 16.60 -1.76 -30.76
C PHE A 377 16.32 -0.58 -29.83
N PHE A 378 17.29 -0.18 -29.00
CA PHE A 378 17.15 0.96 -28.06
C PHE A 378 17.20 2.34 -28.74
N GLU A 379 17.36 2.41 -30.06
CA GLU A 379 17.25 3.60 -30.89
C GLU A 379 15.98 3.61 -31.75
N ARG A 380 15.55 2.48 -32.33
CA ARG A 380 14.21 2.38 -32.92
C ARG A 380 13.13 2.67 -31.87
N VAL A 381 13.29 2.18 -30.63
CA VAL A 381 12.40 2.53 -29.51
C VAL A 381 12.45 4.02 -29.14
N ARG A 382 13.59 4.72 -29.34
CA ARG A 382 13.64 6.19 -29.20
C ARG A 382 12.94 6.89 -30.36
N ILE A 383 13.13 6.43 -31.60
CA ILE A 383 12.50 7.01 -32.79
C ILE A 383 10.98 6.82 -32.72
N THR A 384 10.47 5.62 -32.46
CA THR A 384 9.01 5.41 -32.33
C THR A 384 8.39 6.10 -31.10
N ALA A 385 9.19 6.50 -30.11
CA ALA A 385 8.75 7.33 -28.99
C ALA A 385 8.91 8.84 -29.23
N VAL A 386 9.48 9.28 -30.37
CA VAL A 386 9.64 10.69 -30.76
C VAL A 386 8.91 11.01 -32.08
N THR A 387 8.60 10.00 -32.90
CA THR A 387 7.88 10.13 -34.17
C THR A 387 6.59 9.31 -34.17
N ALA A 388 5.67 9.65 -33.26
CA ALA A 388 4.26 9.43 -33.51
C ALA A 388 3.73 10.58 -34.41
N PRO A 389 2.96 10.32 -35.47
CA PRO A 389 2.75 11.30 -36.53
C PRO A 389 1.63 12.31 -36.21
N SER A 390 1.99 13.51 -35.76
CA SER A 390 1.11 14.69 -35.77
C SER A 390 0.77 15.08 -37.22
N ALA A 391 -0.49 14.86 -37.63
CA ALA A 391 -0.90 14.89 -39.02
C ALA A 391 -1.22 16.30 -39.58
N GLU A 392 -0.29 17.28 -39.50
CA GLU A 392 -0.50 18.59 -40.14
C GLU A 392 0.80 19.37 -40.49
N ALA A 393 1.51 18.98 -41.56
CA ALA A 393 2.58 19.82 -42.15
C ALA A 393 3.03 19.39 -43.57
N ARG A 394 2.24 19.66 -44.64
CA ARG A 394 2.74 19.79 -46.04
C ARG A 394 1.70 20.30 -47.05
N LEU A 395 1.27 21.56 -46.88
CA LEU A 395 0.91 22.42 -48.01
C LEU A 395 1.96 23.52 -48.14
N ARG A 396 2.18 24.00 -49.39
CA ARG A 396 3.23 24.96 -49.79
C ARG A 396 4.68 24.43 -49.84
N ALA A 397 5.02 23.75 -50.94
CA ALA A 397 6.24 24.03 -51.71
C ALA A 397 6.15 23.33 -53.08
N GLY A 398 5.81 24.09 -54.13
CA GLY A 398 5.83 23.61 -55.51
C GLY A 398 7.11 24.02 -56.25
N SER A 399 7.29 23.46 -57.45
CA SER A 399 8.21 23.93 -58.50
C SER A 399 9.69 24.16 -58.14
N ALA A 400 10.51 23.11 -58.28
CA ALA A 400 11.77 23.17 -59.01
C ALA A 400 12.15 21.75 -59.49
N GLY A 401 12.48 21.57 -60.77
CA GLY A 401 12.86 20.26 -61.29
C GLY A 401 13.72 20.32 -62.53
N ALA A 402 14.93 19.74 -62.47
CA ALA A 402 15.81 19.52 -63.63
C ALA A 402 16.84 18.40 -63.39
N ARG A 403 16.40 17.14 -63.58
CA ARG A 403 16.98 16.21 -64.56
C ARG A 403 18.41 16.56 -65.07
N TYR A 404 19.45 15.78 -64.77
CA TYR A 404 20.27 15.07 -65.79
C TYR A 404 21.28 14.03 -65.22
N ARG A 405 21.92 13.29 -66.14
CA ARG A 405 22.75 12.08 -65.98
C ARG A 405 24.06 12.28 -65.18
N GLY A 406 24.56 11.19 -64.58
CA GLY A 406 25.94 11.08 -64.07
C GLY A 406 26.93 10.46 -65.07
N PHE A 407 28.16 10.14 -64.62
CA PHE A 407 29.17 9.41 -65.40
C PHE A 407 30.06 8.50 -64.54
N SER A 408 30.84 7.63 -65.17
CA SER A 408 31.59 6.52 -64.57
C SER A 408 32.94 6.89 -63.91
N GLY A 409 33.27 6.22 -62.81
CA GLY A 409 34.49 6.44 -62.02
C GLY A 409 35.80 5.86 -62.56
N LEU A 410 36.80 5.75 -61.68
CA LEU A 410 38.03 4.98 -61.86
C LEU A 410 38.65 4.57 -60.49
N ARG A 411 39.72 3.76 -60.51
CA ARG A 411 40.27 2.99 -59.37
C ARG A 411 41.43 3.72 -58.67
N GLY A 412 41.67 3.47 -57.37
CA GLY A 412 42.92 3.95 -56.73
C GLY A 412 43.15 3.71 -55.22
N LYS A 413 43.49 2.47 -54.84
CA LYS A 413 44.41 2.05 -53.73
C LYS A 413 44.26 2.54 -52.26
N GLU A 414 44.46 1.56 -51.37
CA GLU A 414 45.20 1.59 -50.08
C GLU A 414 44.81 2.54 -48.92
N ASN A 415 44.22 1.93 -47.89
CA ASN A 415 44.23 2.32 -46.46
C ASN A 415 45.39 1.56 -45.73
N PRO A 416 45.73 1.88 -44.47
CA PRO A 416 45.76 3.17 -43.76
C PRO A 416 47.11 3.43 -43.01
N GLY A 417 47.47 4.67 -42.64
CA GLY A 417 48.76 4.90 -41.94
C GLY A 417 49.07 6.28 -41.32
N ALA A 418 48.71 6.44 -40.04
CA ALA A 418 49.52 7.02 -38.94
C ALA A 418 50.35 8.35 -39.06
N VAL A 419 50.04 9.28 -38.12
CA VAL A 419 50.97 9.99 -37.20
C VAL A 419 51.69 11.31 -37.62
N CYS A 420 52.06 12.09 -36.58
CA CYS A 420 52.94 13.28 -36.52
C CYS A 420 52.25 14.65 -36.78
N ILE A 421 52.65 15.82 -36.22
CA ILE A 421 53.95 16.31 -35.70
C ILE A 421 53.84 17.18 -34.41
N PHE A 422 54.75 16.96 -33.44
CA PHE A 422 55.40 17.83 -32.40
C PHE A 422 54.61 18.89 -31.58
N VAL A 423 54.82 19.18 -30.26
CA VAL A 423 55.89 19.03 -29.22
C VAL A 423 56.77 20.27 -28.96
N LYS A 424 56.67 20.86 -27.73
CA LYS A 424 57.78 21.25 -26.79
C LYS A 424 57.25 21.99 -25.51
N ARG A 425 57.89 22.01 -24.31
CA ARG A 425 58.75 21.04 -23.56
C ARG A 425 59.20 21.56 -22.17
N ARG A 426 59.64 20.63 -21.26
CA ARG A 426 60.54 20.77 -20.07
C ARG A 426 59.86 21.19 -18.74
N ARG A 427 60.29 20.79 -17.53
CA ARG A 427 61.22 19.76 -16.92
C ARG A 427 60.73 19.60 -15.45
N GLY A 428 60.72 18.50 -14.68
CA GLY A 428 61.60 17.30 -14.54
C GLY A 428 62.66 17.53 -13.42
N PRO A 429 63.15 16.54 -12.60
CA PRO A 429 62.95 15.06 -12.67
C PRO A 429 63.05 14.16 -11.35
N ARG A 430 62.31 13.03 -11.28
CA ARG A 430 62.67 11.71 -10.61
C ARG A 430 62.91 11.71 -9.06
N ARG A 431 63.00 10.62 -8.27
CA ARG A 431 63.13 9.11 -8.35
C ARG A 431 62.19 8.45 -7.28
N ARG A 432 61.73 7.19 -7.18
CA ARG A 432 61.98 5.81 -7.73
C ARG A 432 62.46 4.77 -6.67
N SER A 433 61.54 4.04 -5.99
CA SER A 433 61.72 2.64 -5.45
C SER A 433 60.42 2.18 -4.74
N ARG A 434 59.71 1.06 -5.03
CA ARG A 434 60.02 -0.40 -5.06
C ARG A 434 60.52 -1.01 -3.73
N ARG A 435 59.62 -1.62 -2.93
CA ARG A 435 59.55 -3.07 -2.58
C ARG A 435 58.39 -3.41 -1.60
N ARG A 436 57.95 -4.68 -1.64
CA ARG A 436 57.13 -5.45 -0.67
C ARG A 436 58.05 -6.54 -0.03
N PRO A 437 57.58 -7.44 0.85
CA PRO A 437 56.78 -7.32 2.09
C PRO A 437 57.55 -7.96 3.28
N PHE A 438 56.90 -8.22 4.43
CA PHE A 438 57.03 -9.50 5.17
C PHE A 438 55.89 -9.68 6.21
N PHE A 439 55.79 -10.85 6.83
CA PHE A 439 54.70 -11.34 7.71
C PHE A 439 55.29 -12.07 8.95
N TYR A 440 54.41 -12.49 9.88
CA TYR A 440 54.59 -13.21 11.18
C TYR A 440 54.57 -12.33 12.45
N ASP A 441 54.13 -12.79 13.65
CA ASP A 441 53.01 -13.65 14.11
C ASP A 441 53.01 -13.63 15.68
N HIS A 442 52.15 -14.42 16.34
CA HIS A 442 52.11 -14.81 17.76
C HIS A 442 51.55 -13.85 18.84
N LEU A 443 50.29 -14.11 19.21
CA LEU A 443 49.81 -14.57 20.55
C LEU A 443 50.85 -14.54 21.71
N PHE A 444 50.54 -14.22 22.99
CA PHE A 444 49.42 -14.73 23.81
C PHE A 444 49.40 -14.08 25.24
N ARG A 445 48.24 -14.05 25.93
CA ARG A 445 48.05 -13.98 27.43
C ARG A 445 48.49 -12.67 28.14
N SER A 446 47.99 -12.25 29.32
CA SER A 446 47.03 -12.80 30.30
C SER A 446 46.34 -11.72 31.20
N ARG A 447 45.23 -12.13 31.86
CA ARG A 447 44.59 -11.68 33.14
C ARG A 447 45.44 -10.78 34.09
N ARG A 448 44.92 -9.92 35.00
CA ARG A 448 43.76 -10.08 35.95
C ARG A 448 43.37 -8.74 36.67
N ARG A 449 42.35 -8.76 37.55
CA ARG A 449 41.80 -7.63 38.36
C ARG A 449 42.60 -7.34 39.67
N LEU A 450 42.40 -6.13 40.26
CA LEU A 450 42.41 -5.71 41.71
C LEU A 450 42.60 -4.15 41.79
N ARG A 451 42.14 -3.32 42.75
CA ARG A 451 41.10 -3.39 43.81
C ARG A 451 40.76 -1.97 44.38
N GLU A 452 39.52 -1.76 44.86
CA GLU A 452 39.00 -0.88 45.95
C GLU A 452 39.24 0.65 46.12
N LYS A 453 38.20 1.28 46.73
CA LYS A 453 37.90 2.70 47.09
C LYS A 453 38.76 3.26 48.28
N PRO A 454 38.78 4.59 48.55
CA PRO A 454 37.74 5.33 49.32
C PRO A 454 37.34 6.69 48.65
N LYS A 455 36.29 7.47 48.99
CA LYS A 455 35.36 7.66 50.13
C LYS A 455 35.75 8.75 51.17
N LEU A 456 35.29 9.99 50.93
CA LEU A 456 35.07 11.14 51.86
C LEU A 456 33.74 11.79 51.42
N LYS A 457 32.67 12.02 52.20
CA LYS A 457 32.38 12.56 53.55
C LYS A 457 32.30 14.11 53.60
N LEU A 458 31.15 14.62 54.05
CA LEU A 458 30.88 16.04 54.34
C LEU A 458 31.37 16.39 55.75
N ASP A 459 31.68 17.67 55.95
CA ASP A 459 31.31 18.58 57.06
C ASP A 459 31.86 19.98 56.66
N GLY A 460 31.26 21.15 56.93
CA GLY A 460 29.94 21.50 57.47
C GLY A 460 29.97 22.95 58.02
N LEU A 461 28.98 23.80 57.71
CA LEU A 461 28.70 25.06 58.43
C LEU A 461 27.40 25.73 57.93
N VAL A 462 26.54 26.15 58.86
CA VAL A 462 25.34 26.98 58.61
C VAL A 462 25.37 28.14 59.60
N PRO A 463 25.10 29.38 59.15
CA PRO A 463 24.20 30.23 59.92
C PRO A 463 23.02 30.77 59.10
N ASN A 464 21.93 30.97 59.84
CA ASN A 464 20.72 31.75 59.55
C ASN A 464 20.91 32.95 58.58
N GLY A 465 19.94 33.30 57.73
CA GLY A 465 18.63 32.70 57.49
C GLY A 465 17.61 33.72 56.95
N ARG A 466 17.09 33.49 55.74
CA ARG A 466 16.10 34.31 54.99
C ARG A 466 16.54 35.75 54.65
N HIS A 467 16.85 36.02 53.38
CA HIS A 467 16.04 36.90 52.51
C HIS A 467 16.57 36.93 51.05
N ILE A 468 15.64 37.03 50.09
CA ILE A 468 15.77 37.65 48.75
C ILE A 468 16.96 37.23 47.85
N GLY A 469 16.70 36.23 47.01
CA GLY A 469 16.51 36.43 45.56
C GLY A 469 17.64 37.02 44.70
N ARG A 470 18.33 36.14 43.96
CA ARG A 470 18.68 36.30 42.53
C ARG A 470 19.23 34.97 41.99
N ASP A 471 18.68 34.49 40.87
CA ASP A 471 19.48 33.92 39.79
C ASP A 471 18.65 33.76 38.51
N ALA A 472 18.80 34.72 37.61
CA ALA A 472 18.24 34.69 36.27
C ALA A 472 19.37 34.56 35.25
N LEU A 473 19.90 33.34 35.05
CA LEU A 473 20.96 33.10 34.05
C LEU A 473 20.97 31.71 33.35
N VAL A 474 19.88 30.94 33.38
CA VAL A 474 19.70 29.79 32.46
C VAL A 474 18.28 29.80 31.87
N ALA A 475 18.02 30.80 31.02
CA ALA A 475 16.73 31.00 30.34
C ALA A 475 16.89 31.18 28.81
N VAL A 476 17.93 30.59 28.23
CA VAL A 476 18.20 30.53 26.78
C VAL A 476 18.75 29.13 26.46
N LEU A 477 18.35 28.55 25.33
CA LEU A 477 18.67 27.18 24.84
C LEU A 477 18.09 26.03 25.70
N GLY A 478 16.95 25.47 25.27
CA GLY A 478 16.41 24.25 25.86
C GLY A 478 15.11 23.74 25.21
N CYS A 479 14.11 24.62 25.00
CA CYS A 479 12.74 24.22 24.66
C CYS A 479 12.27 24.72 23.28
N LEU A 480 12.99 24.38 22.20
CA LEU A 480 12.57 24.63 20.82
C LEU A 480 12.47 23.35 19.97
N TYR A 481 12.15 22.20 20.59
CA TYR A 481 12.01 20.91 19.89
C TYR A 481 10.93 19.97 20.45
N SER A 482 9.78 20.50 20.92
CA SER A 482 8.62 19.69 21.32
C SER A 482 7.28 20.41 21.11
N GLY A 483 6.88 20.62 19.86
CA GLY A 483 5.64 21.31 19.51
C GLY A 483 4.36 20.51 19.80
N ARG A 484 3.87 20.56 21.04
CA ARG A 484 2.48 20.19 21.41
C ARG A 484 1.93 21.16 22.46
N LEU A 485 1.07 22.08 22.01
CA LEU A 485 0.25 22.91 22.89
C LEU A 485 -0.97 22.12 23.37
N ARG A 486 -1.18 22.05 24.68
CA ARG A 486 -2.50 21.90 25.31
C ARG A 486 -2.56 22.78 26.56
N SER A 487 -3.72 23.40 26.77
CA SER A 487 -4.01 24.29 27.89
C SER A 487 -4.31 23.52 29.19
N ALA A 488 -4.01 24.17 30.31
CA ALA A 488 -4.24 23.74 31.69
C ALA A 488 -4.36 25.02 32.56
N PRO A 489 -4.99 24.99 33.75
CA PRO A 489 -6.21 25.80 33.89
C PRO A 489 -6.23 26.75 35.12
N PRO A 490 -7.24 27.65 35.23
CA PRO A 490 -7.79 28.10 36.51
C PRO A 490 -8.71 27.00 37.11
N GLU A 491 -9.10 26.98 38.38
CA GLU A 491 -9.37 28.09 39.30
C GLU A 491 -8.94 27.81 40.75
N ALA A 492 -8.68 28.88 41.50
CA ALA A 492 -8.93 29.03 42.94
C ALA A 492 -8.76 30.53 43.30
N ALA A 493 -9.60 31.20 44.08
CA ALA A 493 -10.92 30.88 44.63
C ALA A 493 -11.61 32.18 45.14
N VAL A 494 -12.68 32.05 45.94
CA VAL A 494 -13.32 33.06 46.82
C VAL A 494 -14.48 33.91 46.22
N CYS A 495 -15.69 33.39 46.44
CA CYS A 495 -16.88 34.02 47.03
C CYS A 495 -17.21 35.51 46.81
N LEU A 496 -18.46 35.76 46.39
CA LEU A 496 -19.46 36.50 47.19
C LEU A 496 -20.89 36.03 46.83
N ASP A 497 -21.89 36.45 47.59
CA ASP A 497 -23.19 35.77 47.78
C ASP A 497 -24.37 36.25 46.88
N ASP A 498 -25.52 35.60 47.12
CA ASP A 498 -26.93 35.96 46.80
C ASP A 498 -27.52 35.74 45.38
N GLY A 499 -28.74 35.17 45.35
CA GLY A 499 -29.77 35.66 44.42
C GLY A 499 -30.63 34.71 43.56
N VAL A 500 -31.32 33.73 44.15
CA VAL A 500 -32.74 33.32 43.87
C VAL A 500 -33.32 33.36 42.42
N ASP A 501 -33.89 32.20 42.01
CA ASP A 501 -34.97 31.93 41.03
C ASP A 501 -35.01 32.53 39.59
N GLY A 502 -35.22 31.64 38.61
CA GLY A 502 -36.57 31.60 37.99
C GLY A 502 -36.82 32.15 36.58
N CYS A 503 -36.73 31.25 35.58
CA CYS A 503 -37.66 31.10 34.44
C CYS A 503 -37.73 32.10 33.25
N THR A 504 -38.23 31.52 32.13
CA THR A 504 -38.93 32.12 30.96
C THR A 504 -38.20 32.94 29.89
N HIS A 505 -38.07 32.29 28.71
CA HIS A 505 -38.48 32.73 27.36
C HIS A 505 -38.15 34.15 26.81
N ASP A 506 -37.37 34.10 25.72
CA ASP A 506 -37.54 34.78 24.42
C ASP A 506 -37.27 36.29 24.20
N ALA A 507 -36.79 36.52 22.97
CA ALA A 507 -36.78 37.75 22.17
C ALA A 507 -35.68 38.81 22.37
N CYS A 508 -35.42 39.48 21.24
CA CYS A 508 -34.68 40.74 21.01
C CYS A 508 -33.14 40.77 21.10
N ARG A 509 -32.54 41.22 19.97
CA ARG A 509 -31.22 41.87 19.91
C ARG A 509 -31.28 43.24 20.60
N PRO A 510 -30.12 43.89 20.88
CA PRO A 510 -29.79 45.02 20.00
C PRO A 510 -28.28 45.17 19.71
N ALA A 511 -27.95 46.27 19.02
CA ALA A 511 -26.62 46.87 18.85
C ALA A 511 -26.84 48.41 18.79
N ILE A 512 -25.85 49.31 18.74
CA ILE A 512 -24.42 49.20 18.42
C ILE A 512 -23.66 50.40 19.07
N ASP A 513 -22.33 50.48 18.87
CA ASP A 513 -21.48 51.68 19.03
C ASP A 513 -21.21 52.25 20.45
N VAL A 514 -20.25 53.18 20.68
CA VAL A 514 -18.84 53.37 20.19
C VAL A 514 -18.15 54.50 21.03
N VAL A 515 -16.90 54.90 20.73
CA VAL A 515 -16.03 55.94 21.39
C VAL A 515 -15.70 55.69 22.89
N ALA A 516 -14.69 56.29 23.57
CA ALA A 516 -13.64 57.31 23.30
C ALA A 516 -12.52 57.18 24.39
N GLU A 517 -11.30 57.76 24.31
CA GLU A 517 -10.38 58.14 23.21
C GLU A 517 -8.98 58.52 23.80
N SER A 518 -7.94 58.70 22.98
CA SER A 518 -6.60 59.28 23.30
C SER A 518 -5.70 58.48 24.28
N SER A 519 -4.41 58.79 24.51
CA SER A 519 -3.54 59.91 24.08
C SER A 519 -2.05 59.49 23.89
N TYR A 520 -1.24 60.39 23.30
CA TYR A 520 0.20 60.24 23.01
C TYR A 520 1.11 60.55 24.22
N ASP A 521 2.32 59.96 24.26
CA ASP A 521 3.59 60.70 24.06
C ASP A 521 4.84 59.77 24.15
N ALA A 522 6.07 60.17 23.79
CA ALA A 522 6.63 60.80 22.58
C ALA A 522 8.04 61.39 22.88
N SER A 523 9.09 60.70 22.44
CA SER A 523 10.46 61.23 22.22
C SER A 523 11.27 60.09 21.57
N GLY A 524 12.11 60.24 20.54
CA GLY A 524 12.83 61.40 19.99
C GLY A 524 14.32 61.00 19.90
N PHE A 525 15.10 61.19 18.82
CA PHE A 525 14.97 62.17 17.73
C PHE A 525 15.92 61.81 16.54
N ARG A 526 15.44 61.89 15.27
CA ARG A 526 16.16 62.35 14.05
C ARG A 526 17.43 61.57 13.53
N ILE A 527 17.85 61.62 12.24
CA ILE A 527 17.36 62.32 11.02
C ILE A 527 17.70 61.59 9.70
N SER A 528 17.10 62.08 8.59
CA SER A 528 17.32 61.75 7.15
C SER A 528 16.80 60.38 6.65
N GLY A 529 16.11 60.25 5.51
CA GLY A 529 15.62 61.23 4.50
C GLY A 529 15.82 60.66 3.08
N LEU A 530 14.95 60.81 2.06
CA LEU A 530 13.72 61.61 1.79
C LEU A 530 12.64 60.66 1.17
N VAL A 531 11.31 60.80 1.39
CA VAL A 531 10.33 61.75 0.77
C VAL A 531 10.25 61.59 -0.77
N SER A 532 9.11 61.39 -1.46
CA SER A 532 7.65 61.19 -1.15
C SER A 532 6.91 60.63 -2.42
N LEU A 533 5.62 60.73 -2.82
CA LEU A 533 4.43 61.52 -2.40
C LEU A 533 3.08 60.96 -2.98
N PHE A 534 2.21 60.34 -2.16
CA PHE A 534 0.74 60.10 -2.40
C PHE A 534 0.35 59.22 -3.64
N GLN A 535 -0.92 58.86 -3.96
CA GLN A 535 -2.24 59.28 -3.47
C GLN A 535 -3.32 58.16 -3.49
N VAL A 536 -4.44 58.38 -2.77
CA VAL A 536 -5.64 57.51 -2.68
C VAL A 536 -6.84 58.18 -3.35
N SER A 537 -7.75 57.40 -3.95
CA SER A 537 -9.15 57.80 -4.19
C SER A 537 -10.12 56.62 -4.11
N ARG A 538 -11.23 56.80 -3.36
CA ARG A 538 -12.43 55.94 -3.32
C ARG A 538 -13.60 56.68 -3.99
N LEU A 539 -14.55 55.93 -4.55
CA LEU A 539 -15.99 56.23 -4.75
C LEU A 539 -16.70 54.85 -4.94
N SER A 540 -17.92 54.48 -4.51
CA SER A 540 -19.15 55.14 -3.99
C SER A 540 -19.98 55.93 -5.04
N SER A 541 -21.30 55.79 -5.15
CA SER A 541 -22.28 54.87 -4.50
C SER A 541 -23.65 54.97 -5.19
N GLN A 542 -24.57 54.02 -4.92
CA GLN A 542 -26.05 54.12 -5.05
C GLN A 542 -26.68 54.51 -6.41
N HIS A 543 -27.58 53.67 -6.94
CA HIS A 543 -29.04 53.89 -6.90
C HIS A 543 -29.83 52.79 -7.63
N GLU A 544 -31.06 52.52 -7.18
CA GLU A 544 -32.06 51.73 -7.93
C GLU A 544 -32.98 52.64 -8.78
N THR A 545 -33.39 52.19 -9.97
CA THR A 545 -34.78 52.30 -10.48
C THR A 545 -34.99 51.51 -11.78
N LYS A 546 -36.25 51.27 -12.16
CA LYS A 546 -36.67 50.42 -13.30
C LYS A 546 -36.90 51.23 -14.58
N SER A 547 -36.52 50.71 -15.74
CA SER A 547 -37.31 50.78 -16.99
C SER A 547 -36.77 49.81 -18.06
N CYS A 548 -37.50 49.62 -19.16
CA CYS A 548 -37.19 48.64 -20.20
C CYS A 548 -36.57 49.25 -21.47
N SER A 549 -35.63 48.48 -22.05
CA SER A 549 -35.39 48.29 -23.50
C SER A 549 -35.37 49.51 -24.45
N VAL A 550 -34.17 49.81 -24.96
CA VAL A 550 -33.95 50.04 -26.40
C VAL A 550 -32.69 49.26 -26.80
N ARG A 551 -32.69 48.58 -27.96
CA ARG A 551 -31.48 48.07 -28.60
C ARG A 551 -30.95 49.13 -29.56
N LEU A 552 -29.63 49.31 -29.62
CA LEU A 552 -28.93 49.56 -30.87
C LEU A 552 -27.52 48.98 -30.79
N SER A 553 -26.95 48.69 -31.95
CA SER A 553 -25.62 48.07 -32.10
C SER A 553 -24.51 49.10 -31.98
N ASP A 554 -23.30 48.64 -31.62
CA ASP A 554 -22.19 48.77 -32.56
C ASP A 554 -21.12 47.69 -32.35
N ASN A 555 -20.47 47.31 -33.46
CA ASN A 555 -19.42 46.29 -33.47
C ASN A 555 -18.05 46.92 -33.14
N VAL A 556 -17.53 46.68 -31.93
CA VAL A 556 -16.11 46.90 -31.64
C VAL A 556 -15.48 45.57 -31.21
N THR A 557 -14.54 45.09 -32.02
CA THR A 557 -13.78 43.86 -31.81
C THR A 557 -12.78 43.99 -30.67
N HIS A 558 -13.25 43.82 -29.43
CA HIS A 558 -12.35 43.59 -28.32
C HIS A 558 -11.72 42.20 -28.41
N ARG A 559 -10.44 42.18 -28.79
CA ARG A 559 -9.54 41.06 -28.47
C ARG A 559 -9.59 40.84 -26.96
N ILE A 560 -9.95 39.64 -26.53
CA ILE A 560 -9.58 39.19 -25.19
C ILE A 560 -8.16 38.62 -25.32
N GLU A 561 -7.18 39.45 -24.98
CA GLU A 561 -5.79 39.01 -24.81
C GLU A 561 -5.69 38.20 -23.51
N ALA A 562 -6.12 36.95 -23.57
CA ALA A 562 -5.98 35.98 -22.48
C ALA A 562 -4.50 35.56 -22.36
N THR A 563 -3.73 36.38 -21.64
CA THR A 563 -2.39 36.02 -21.18
C THR A 563 -2.47 34.82 -20.22
N GLY A 564 -1.38 34.03 -20.15
CA GLY A 564 -1.40 32.70 -19.55
C GLY A 564 -1.95 32.63 -18.11
N GLY A 565 -2.74 31.59 -17.85
CA GLY A 565 -3.56 31.44 -16.64
C GLY A 565 -2.83 31.75 -15.34
N HIS A 566 -3.42 32.63 -14.54
CA HIS A 566 -2.81 33.09 -13.29
C HIS A 566 -2.81 31.98 -12.23
N ILE A 567 -1.62 31.52 -11.87
CA ILE A 567 -1.43 30.60 -10.74
C ILE A 567 -1.56 31.40 -9.44
N LEU A 568 -2.44 30.96 -8.55
CA LEU A 568 -2.66 31.55 -7.22
C LEU A 568 -2.60 30.43 -6.18
N PRO A 569 -2.15 30.67 -4.93
CA PRO A 569 -2.22 29.66 -3.89
C PRO A 569 -3.68 29.41 -3.49
N ALA A 570 -4.03 28.16 -3.19
CA ALA A 570 -5.38 27.74 -2.79
C ALA A 570 -5.73 28.14 -1.33
N THR A 571 -5.61 29.43 -1.01
CA THR A 571 -5.89 30.01 0.33
C THR A 571 -7.25 30.69 0.37
N THR A 572 -7.79 30.89 1.58
CA THR A 572 -9.10 31.53 1.82
C THR A 572 -9.23 32.89 1.13
N ASP A 573 -8.14 33.68 1.06
CA ASP A 573 -8.08 35.00 0.41
C ASP A 573 -8.44 34.95 -1.09
N HIS A 574 -8.28 33.79 -1.71
CA HIS A 574 -8.47 33.57 -3.14
C HIS A 574 -9.83 32.96 -3.51
N VAL A 575 -10.60 32.48 -2.52
CA VAL A 575 -11.93 31.88 -2.71
C VAL A 575 -12.88 32.84 -3.44
N MET A 576 -12.89 34.13 -3.08
CA MET A 576 -13.75 35.12 -3.74
C MET A 576 -13.43 35.32 -5.24
N LYS A 577 -12.15 35.18 -5.65
CA LYS A 577 -11.76 35.27 -7.07
C LYS A 577 -12.22 34.02 -7.85
N ALA A 578 -12.19 32.85 -7.21
CA ALA A 578 -12.70 31.62 -7.77
C ALA A 578 -14.23 31.66 -7.96
N ILE A 579 -14.98 32.16 -6.97
CA ILE A 579 -16.43 32.35 -7.04
C ILE A 579 -16.80 33.34 -8.16
N ASP A 580 -16.15 34.50 -8.22
CA ASP A 580 -16.37 35.50 -9.29
C ASP A 580 -16.10 34.93 -10.69
N SER A 581 -15.07 34.08 -10.84
CA SER A 581 -14.77 33.40 -12.10
C SER A 581 -15.86 32.40 -12.50
N ILE A 582 -16.35 31.60 -11.54
CA ILE A 582 -17.43 30.63 -11.77
C ILE A 582 -18.75 31.33 -12.11
N ASN A 583 -19.07 32.44 -11.42
CA ASN A 583 -20.27 33.24 -11.68
C ASN A 583 -20.23 33.92 -13.07
N ARG A 584 -19.04 34.10 -13.65
CA ARG A 584 -18.82 34.53 -15.06
C ARG A 584 -18.83 33.35 -16.05
N GLY A 585 -19.24 32.16 -15.62
CA GLY A 585 -19.28 30.92 -16.41
C GLY A 585 -17.89 30.38 -16.80
N GLN A 586 -16.81 30.87 -16.19
CA GLN A 586 -15.44 30.47 -16.53
C GLN A 586 -15.05 29.16 -15.87
N VAL A 587 -14.09 28.46 -16.48
CA VAL A 587 -13.49 27.25 -15.91
C VAL A 587 -12.27 27.63 -15.07
N ILE A 588 -12.17 27.04 -13.89
CA ILE A 588 -11.01 27.16 -13.00
C ILE A 588 -10.39 25.78 -12.74
N ALA A 589 -9.08 25.73 -12.49
CA ALA A 589 -8.42 24.53 -11.98
C ALA A 589 -8.22 24.62 -10.47
N VAL A 590 -8.64 23.58 -9.74
CA VAL A 590 -8.68 23.54 -8.27
C VAL A 590 -8.11 22.22 -7.72
N PRO A 591 -7.46 22.24 -6.55
CA PRO A 591 -7.08 21.02 -5.84
C PRO A 591 -8.32 20.33 -5.25
N THR A 592 -8.23 19.01 -5.05
CA THR A 592 -9.12 18.26 -4.17
C THR A 592 -8.30 17.31 -3.30
N ASP A 593 -8.92 16.72 -2.29
CA ASP A 593 -8.40 15.64 -1.44
C ASP A 593 -7.82 14.43 -2.22
N THR A 594 -8.17 14.23 -3.50
CA THR A 594 -7.56 13.18 -4.33
C THR A 594 -6.60 13.70 -5.40
N ILE A 595 -7.12 14.50 -6.32
CA ILE A 595 -6.44 14.95 -7.54
C ILE A 595 -6.89 16.37 -7.90
N TYR A 596 -6.12 17.09 -8.71
CA TYR A 596 -6.58 18.35 -9.28
C TYR A 596 -7.76 18.12 -10.21
N GLY A 597 -8.70 19.07 -10.25
CA GLY A 597 -9.88 19.06 -11.10
C GLY A 597 -10.12 20.39 -11.79
N PHE A 598 -10.81 20.35 -12.92
CA PHE A 598 -11.45 21.53 -13.50
C PHE A 598 -12.86 21.62 -12.96
N ALA A 599 -13.23 22.82 -12.53
CA ALA A 599 -14.52 23.15 -11.96
C ALA A 599 -15.16 24.34 -12.70
N CYS A 600 -16.47 24.29 -12.88
CA CYS A 600 -17.32 25.40 -13.29
C CYS A 600 -18.70 25.22 -12.65
N ASP A 601 -19.62 26.17 -12.85
CA ASP A 601 -21.03 26.00 -12.43
C ASP A 601 -21.69 24.84 -13.19
N ALA A 602 -22.37 23.94 -12.47
CA ALA A 602 -23.12 22.81 -13.03
C ALA A 602 -24.52 23.19 -13.55
N CYS A 603 -24.98 24.41 -13.24
CA CYS A 603 -26.25 24.97 -13.70
C CYS A 603 -26.11 25.82 -14.99
N SER A 604 -24.89 26.05 -15.47
CA SER A 604 -24.62 26.85 -16.68
C SER A 604 -24.26 25.99 -17.89
N ALA A 605 -25.15 25.96 -18.88
CA ALA A 605 -24.94 25.22 -20.14
C ALA A 605 -23.65 25.61 -20.87
N GLU A 606 -23.31 26.90 -20.87
CA GLU A 606 -22.09 27.40 -21.51
C GLU A 606 -20.84 26.90 -20.79
N ALA A 607 -20.84 26.95 -19.45
CA ALA A 607 -19.71 26.51 -18.64
C ALA A 607 -19.49 24.98 -18.73
N VAL A 608 -20.57 24.20 -18.69
CA VAL A 608 -20.53 22.74 -18.87
C VAL A 608 -20.01 22.36 -20.26
N ASN A 609 -20.45 23.05 -21.31
CA ASN A 609 -19.95 22.82 -22.67
C ASN A 609 -18.45 23.14 -22.80
N ARG A 610 -17.98 24.26 -22.24
CA ARG A 610 -16.55 24.61 -22.17
C ARG A 610 -15.72 23.49 -21.50
N ILE A 611 -16.22 22.87 -20.41
CA ILE A 611 -15.52 21.71 -19.80
C ILE A 611 -15.47 20.48 -20.73
N TYR A 612 -16.52 20.19 -21.50
CA TYR A 612 -16.45 19.09 -22.49
C TYR A 612 -15.46 19.37 -23.63
N GLU A 613 -15.42 20.61 -24.13
CA GLU A 613 -14.48 21.08 -25.16
C GLU A 613 -13.02 20.96 -24.68
N ILE A 614 -12.69 21.51 -23.51
CA ILE A 614 -11.36 21.46 -22.89
C ILE A 614 -10.88 20.01 -22.65
N LYS A 615 -11.79 19.04 -22.56
CA LYS A 615 -11.46 17.62 -22.40
C LYS A 615 -11.40 16.82 -23.70
N GLY A 616 -11.69 17.42 -24.85
CA GLY A 616 -11.72 16.73 -26.15
C GLY A 616 -12.70 15.54 -26.15
N ARG A 617 -13.81 15.64 -25.38
CA ARG A 617 -14.73 14.52 -25.14
C ARG A 617 -15.89 14.54 -26.15
N VAL A 618 -16.16 13.38 -26.74
CA VAL A 618 -17.53 13.04 -27.16
C VAL A 618 -18.39 13.03 -25.88
N GLN A 619 -19.61 13.58 -25.95
CA GLN A 619 -20.50 13.87 -24.80
C GLN A 619 -20.97 12.64 -24.00
N THR A 620 -20.49 11.43 -24.32
CA THR A 620 -20.91 10.13 -23.76
C THR A 620 -20.18 9.70 -22.48
N ARG A 621 -19.24 10.49 -21.96
CA ARG A 621 -18.56 10.22 -20.68
C ARG A 621 -19.02 11.18 -19.58
N PRO A 622 -19.66 10.69 -18.49
CA PRO A 622 -20.21 11.56 -17.46
C PRO A 622 -19.15 12.41 -16.74
N LEU A 623 -19.63 13.53 -16.22
CA LEU A 623 -19.01 14.41 -15.25
C LEU A 623 -19.66 14.15 -13.88
N ALA A 624 -18.91 14.44 -12.81
CA ALA A 624 -19.45 14.46 -11.45
C ALA A 624 -19.79 15.91 -11.05
N ILE A 625 -20.58 16.09 -10.00
CA ILE A 625 -20.72 17.36 -9.29
C ILE A 625 -19.99 17.33 -7.95
N CYS A 626 -19.45 18.48 -7.59
CA CYS A 626 -19.01 18.84 -6.26
C CYS A 626 -20.10 19.66 -5.58
N VAL A 627 -20.41 19.36 -4.31
CA VAL A 627 -21.24 20.21 -3.44
C VAL A 627 -20.48 20.54 -2.16
N ALA A 628 -20.92 21.56 -1.41
CA ALA A 628 -20.23 22.03 -0.22
C ALA A 628 -20.26 21.02 0.94
N ASP A 629 -21.44 20.43 1.21
CA ASP A 629 -21.71 19.56 2.34
C ASP A 629 -22.71 18.45 1.99
N VAL A 630 -22.77 17.40 2.81
CA VAL A 630 -23.64 16.22 2.58
C VAL A 630 -25.14 16.56 2.49
N PRO A 631 -25.72 17.46 3.31
CA PRO A 631 -27.15 17.82 3.19
C PRO A 631 -27.53 18.44 1.84
N ASP A 632 -26.63 19.17 1.18
CA ASP A 632 -26.88 19.79 -0.12
C ASP A 632 -27.13 18.77 -1.25
N ILE A 633 -26.67 17.52 -1.10
CA ILE A 633 -26.87 16.45 -2.09
C ILE A 633 -28.35 16.28 -2.45
N SER A 634 -29.24 16.42 -1.44
CA SER A 634 -30.70 16.32 -1.58
C SER A 634 -31.31 17.33 -2.56
N ARG A 635 -30.66 18.48 -2.79
CA ARG A 635 -31.11 19.52 -3.73
C ARG A 635 -30.92 19.10 -5.20
N PHE A 636 -30.05 18.12 -5.46
CA PHE A 636 -29.59 17.77 -6.81
C PHE A 636 -29.86 16.30 -7.19
N ALA A 637 -29.91 15.40 -6.20
CA ALA A 637 -30.06 13.96 -6.38
C ALA A 637 -31.02 13.35 -5.33
N VAL A 638 -31.64 12.22 -5.68
CA VAL A 638 -32.54 11.46 -4.79
C VAL A 638 -31.71 10.70 -3.75
N VAL A 639 -32.04 10.89 -2.47
CA VAL A 639 -31.35 10.27 -1.32
C VAL A 639 -32.29 9.55 -0.34
N ASP A 640 -33.61 9.69 -0.50
CA ASP A 640 -34.63 9.22 0.46
C ASP A 640 -34.65 7.70 0.67
N HIS A 641 -34.06 6.95 -0.27
CA HIS A 641 -33.93 5.48 -0.23
C HIS A 641 -32.64 4.99 0.45
N LEU A 642 -31.79 5.89 0.94
CA LEU A 642 -30.52 5.56 1.59
C LEU A 642 -30.68 5.49 3.12
N PRO A 643 -29.95 4.60 3.82
CA PRO A 643 -29.87 4.62 5.28
C PRO A 643 -29.31 5.95 5.81
N HIS A 644 -29.89 6.45 6.91
CA HIS A 644 -29.35 7.60 7.65
C HIS A 644 -27.88 7.36 8.03
N GLY A 645 -27.03 8.38 7.88
CA GLY A 645 -25.60 8.29 8.17
C GLY A 645 -24.75 7.61 7.09
N LEU A 646 -25.34 6.95 6.07
CA LEU A 646 -24.55 6.29 5.02
C LEU A 646 -23.71 7.30 4.23
N LEU A 647 -24.30 8.42 3.82
CA LEU A 647 -23.58 9.46 3.07
C LEU A 647 -22.51 10.12 3.96
N ASP A 648 -22.82 10.41 5.22
CA ASP A 648 -21.89 11.01 6.19
C ASP A 648 -20.72 10.07 6.56
N SER A 649 -20.90 8.75 6.40
CA SER A 649 -19.82 7.74 6.55
C SER A 649 -18.91 7.59 5.32
N LEU A 650 -19.30 8.17 4.18
CA LEU A 650 -18.59 8.09 2.89
C LEU A 650 -18.05 9.45 2.41
N LEU A 651 -18.61 10.56 2.91
CA LEU A 651 -18.38 11.94 2.48
C LEU A 651 -18.40 12.87 3.72
N PRO A 652 -17.53 13.89 3.82
CA PRO A 652 -16.54 14.31 2.83
C PRO A 652 -15.38 13.31 2.65
N GLY A 653 -14.78 13.27 1.46
CA GLY A 653 -13.56 12.49 1.23
C GLY A 653 -13.34 11.88 -0.17
N PRO A 654 -12.42 10.89 -0.25
CA PRO A 654 -11.94 10.28 -1.50
C PRO A 654 -12.94 9.35 -2.22
N VAL A 655 -14.25 9.53 -2.01
CA VAL A 655 -15.34 8.76 -2.61
C VAL A 655 -16.10 9.63 -3.62
N THR A 656 -16.86 9.03 -4.53
CA THR A 656 -17.86 9.69 -5.38
C THR A 656 -19.06 8.75 -5.52
N VAL A 657 -20.21 9.18 -5.04
CA VAL A 657 -21.43 8.37 -5.01
C VAL A 657 -22.26 8.62 -6.25
N VAL A 658 -22.73 7.59 -6.94
CA VAL A 658 -23.65 7.73 -8.08
C VAL A 658 -25.07 7.57 -7.57
N LEU A 659 -25.90 8.57 -7.85
CA LEU A 659 -27.28 8.68 -7.40
C LEU A 659 -28.19 8.98 -8.58
N LYS A 660 -29.51 8.76 -8.43
CA LYS A 660 -30.48 9.22 -9.42
C LYS A 660 -30.62 10.74 -9.33
N ARG A 661 -30.54 11.44 -10.46
CA ARG A 661 -30.77 12.89 -10.56
C ARG A 661 -32.19 13.22 -10.07
N GLY A 662 -32.34 14.25 -9.23
CA GLY A 662 -33.65 14.66 -8.74
C GLY A 662 -34.54 15.23 -9.85
N ASN A 663 -35.84 14.93 -9.83
CA ASN A 663 -36.78 15.37 -10.88
C ASN A 663 -36.89 16.91 -10.97
N ASN A 664 -36.70 17.61 -9.85
CA ASN A 664 -36.70 19.08 -9.74
C ASN A 664 -35.27 19.65 -9.63
N SER A 665 -34.24 18.88 -9.98
CA SER A 665 -32.83 19.27 -9.86
C SER A 665 -32.49 20.42 -10.80
N ILE A 666 -31.88 21.48 -10.26
CA ILE A 666 -31.47 22.68 -11.00
C ILE A 666 -30.25 22.48 -11.90
N LEU A 667 -29.64 21.28 -11.90
CA LEU A 667 -28.51 20.95 -12.78
C LEU A 667 -28.92 21.05 -14.26
N GLU A 668 -28.07 21.62 -15.09
CA GLU A 668 -28.35 21.75 -16.52
C GLU A 668 -28.49 20.37 -17.21
N ARG A 669 -29.31 20.28 -18.27
CA ARG A 669 -29.58 19.04 -19.02
C ARG A 669 -28.44 18.64 -19.96
N SER A 670 -27.53 19.55 -20.32
CA SER A 670 -26.28 19.22 -21.01
C SER A 670 -25.25 18.53 -20.10
N LEU A 671 -25.43 18.56 -18.77
CA LEU A 671 -24.61 17.80 -17.83
C LEU A 671 -25.06 16.33 -17.81
N ASN A 672 -24.26 15.46 -18.43
CA ASN A 672 -24.52 14.03 -18.63
C ASN A 672 -25.76 13.74 -19.52
N PRO A 673 -25.72 14.15 -20.81
CA PRO A 673 -26.88 14.03 -21.69
C PRO A 673 -27.27 12.56 -21.92
N GLY A 674 -28.54 12.24 -21.70
CA GLY A 674 -29.08 10.89 -21.84
C GLY A 674 -28.88 9.96 -20.64
N LEU A 675 -28.37 10.46 -19.49
CA LEU A 675 -28.25 9.68 -18.25
C LEU A 675 -29.18 10.23 -17.16
N GLU A 676 -29.94 9.35 -16.51
CA GLU A 676 -30.74 9.70 -15.31
C GLU A 676 -29.89 9.74 -14.03
N SER A 677 -28.62 9.37 -14.10
CA SER A 677 -27.71 9.29 -12.95
C SER A 677 -26.70 10.44 -12.92
N ILE A 678 -26.31 10.81 -11.70
CA ILE A 678 -25.31 11.85 -11.44
C ILE A 678 -24.32 11.34 -10.38
N GLY A 679 -23.02 11.50 -10.66
CA GLY A 679 -21.97 11.29 -9.67
C GLY A 679 -21.87 12.53 -8.77
N VAL A 680 -21.95 12.36 -7.46
CA VAL A 680 -21.90 13.43 -6.46
C VAL A 680 -20.72 13.23 -5.54
N ARG A 681 -20.08 14.34 -5.14
CA ARG A 681 -18.89 14.36 -4.30
C ARG A 681 -18.90 15.54 -3.34
N VAL A 682 -18.44 15.30 -2.12
CA VAL A 682 -18.00 16.34 -1.18
C VAL A 682 -16.49 16.10 -0.94
N PRO A 683 -15.59 16.88 -1.55
CA PRO A 683 -14.15 16.73 -1.35
C PRO A 683 -13.74 17.12 0.07
N ASP A 684 -12.84 16.35 0.71
CA ASP A 684 -12.23 16.72 1.99
C ASP A 684 -11.10 17.76 1.80
N PHE A 685 -11.48 18.94 1.26
CA PHE A 685 -10.58 20.05 1.01
C PHE A 685 -11.33 21.39 1.08
N ASP A 686 -11.06 22.18 2.11
CA ASP A 686 -11.89 23.34 2.47
C ASP A 686 -12.02 24.38 1.35
N PHE A 687 -10.98 24.59 0.55
CA PHE A 687 -10.98 25.59 -0.53
C PHE A 687 -12.09 25.33 -1.57
N ILE A 688 -12.28 24.09 -2.03
CA ILE A 688 -13.32 23.78 -3.03
C ILE A 688 -14.73 23.72 -2.42
N ARG A 689 -14.85 23.29 -1.15
CA ARG A 689 -16.11 23.36 -0.40
C ARG A 689 -16.56 24.83 -0.20
N ALA A 690 -15.64 25.71 0.19
CA ALA A 690 -15.90 27.14 0.34
C ALA A 690 -16.33 27.81 -0.99
N ILE A 691 -15.74 27.40 -2.13
CA ILE A 691 -16.17 27.88 -3.45
C ILE A 691 -17.58 27.41 -3.79
N SER A 692 -17.92 26.13 -3.60
CA SER A 692 -19.27 25.62 -3.88
C SER A 692 -20.32 26.26 -2.97
N SER A 693 -20.00 26.44 -1.68
CA SER A 693 -20.85 27.13 -0.71
C SER A 693 -21.09 28.58 -1.11
N GLY A 694 -20.03 29.35 -1.38
CA GLY A 694 -20.11 30.77 -1.73
C GLY A 694 -20.66 31.05 -3.13
N ALA A 695 -20.63 30.08 -4.05
CA ALA A 695 -21.33 30.14 -5.34
C ALA A 695 -22.82 29.76 -5.24
N GLY A 696 -23.27 29.16 -4.13
CA GLY A 696 -24.66 28.71 -3.91
C GLY A 696 -25.12 27.53 -4.80
N SER A 697 -24.23 27.03 -5.65
CA SER A 697 -24.48 26.05 -6.71
C SER A 697 -23.56 24.83 -6.61
N ALA A 698 -23.98 23.72 -7.24
CA ALA A 698 -23.13 22.57 -7.47
C ALA A 698 -22.09 22.90 -8.56
N LEU A 699 -20.86 22.43 -8.40
CA LEU A 699 -19.79 22.65 -9.38
C LEU A 699 -19.58 21.40 -10.23
N ALA A 700 -19.63 21.51 -11.55
CA ALA A 700 -19.31 20.42 -12.45
C ALA A 700 -17.81 20.13 -12.38
N LEU A 701 -17.44 18.95 -11.87
CA LEU A 701 -16.06 18.59 -11.52
C LEU A 701 -15.56 17.43 -12.39
N THR A 702 -14.38 17.60 -12.95
CA THR A 702 -13.67 16.56 -13.72
C THR A 702 -12.17 16.64 -13.47
N SER A 703 -11.45 15.52 -13.51
CA SER A 703 -10.01 15.49 -13.22
C SER A 703 -9.21 16.38 -14.18
N ALA A 704 -8.17 17.08 -13.70
CA ALA A 704 -7.42 18.10 -14.43
C ALA A 704 -6.40 17.53 -15.44
N ASN A 705 -6.77 16.50 -16.20
CA ASN A 705 -5.95 15.83 -17.21
C ASN A 705 -6.74 15.68 -18.53
N LEU A 706 -6.07 15.55 -19.67
CA LEU A 706 -6.73 15.14 -20.92
C LEU A 706 -7.28 13.71 -20.82
N SER A 707 -8.31 13.39 -21.60
CA SER A 707 -8.99 12.10 -21.58
C SER A 707 -8.05 10.94 -21.93
N GLY A 708 -7.56 10.21 -20.93
CA GLY A 708 -6.62 9.09 -21.09
C GLY A 708 -5.18 9.38 -20.64
N ARG A 709 -4.79 10.65 -20.42
CA ARG A 709 -3.54 11.00 -19.73
C ARG A 709 -3.63 10.62 -18.24
N PRO A 710 -2.51 10.39 -17.51
CA PRO A 710 -2.55 10.08 -16.08
C PRO A 710 -3.18 11.20 -15.24
N SER A 711 -3.67 10.89 -14.04
CA SER A 711 -4.32 11.86 -13.15
C SER A 711 -3.34 12.83 -12.50
N SER A 712 -3.73 14.10 -12.44
CA SER A 712 -2.92 15.22 -11.96
C SER A 712 -2.89 15.35 -10.43
N VAL A 713 -1.71 15.30 -9.82
CA VAL A 713 -1.48 15.44 -8.36
C VAL A 713 -0.62 16.65 -7.99
N ASN A 714 -0.14 17.39 -8.98
CA ASN A 714 0.49 18.70 -8.85
C ASN A 714 -0.01 19.64 -9.97
N VAL A 715 0.03 20.96 -9.76
CA VAL A 715 -0.34 21.95 -10.79
C VAL A 715 0.44 21.78 -12.11
N LYS A 716 1.69 21.33 -12.04
CA LYS A 716 2.55 21.07 -13.21
C LYS A 716 2.21 19.79 -13.99
N ASP A 717 1.33 18.93 -13.48
CA ASP A 717 0.87 17.75 -14.22
C ASP A 717 -0.08 18.11 -15.38
N PHE A 718 -0.46 19.39 -15.51
CA PHE A 718 -1.39 19.90 -16.53
C PHE A 718 -1.09 21.33 -17.01
N GLU A 719 0.20 21.68 -17.09
CA GLU A 719 0.68 22.98 -17.58
C GLU A 719 0.26 23.25 -19.04
N ASP A 720 0.03 22.18 -19.81
CA ASP A 720 -0.59 22.19 -21.15
C ASP A 720 -2.03 22.75 -21.17
N LEU A 721 -2.75 22.70 -20.04
CA LEU A 721 -4.17 23.06 -19.96
C LEU A 721 -4.46 24.38 -19.21
N TRP A 722 -3.44 25.04 -18.64
CA TRP A 722 -3.63 26.33 -17.97
C TRP A 722 -4.19 27.44 -18.89
N PRO A 723 -3.87 27.54 -20.20
CA PRO A 723 -4.46 28.55 -21.09
C PRO A 723 -5.99 28.44 -21.26
N HIS A 724 -6.58 27.30 -20.88
CA HIS A 724 -8.02 27.08 -20.90
C HIS A 724 -8.72 27.40 -19.56
N CYS A 725 -7.97 27.81 -18.54
CA CYS A 725 -8.47 28.12 -17.20
C CYS A 725 -8.30 29.61 -16.92
N SER A 726 -9.31 30.24 -16.32
CA SER A 726 -9.22 31.64 -15.87
C SER A 726 -8.19 31.81 -14.75
N TYR A 727 -8.21 30.87 -13.80
CA TYR A 727 -7.25 30.76 -12.70
C TYR A 727 -6.88 29.30 -12.45
N VAL A 728 -5.66 29.10 -11.94
CA VAL A 728 -5.15 27.81 -11.50
C VAL A 728 -4.77 27.94 -10.02
N PHE A 729 -5.52 27.26 -9.15
CA PHE A 729 -5.28 27.32 -7.71
C PHE A 729 -4.34 26.19 -7.29
N ASP A 730 -3.19 26.51 -6.68
CA ASP A 730 -2.17 25.56 -6.26
C ASP A 730 -2.34 25.17 -4.78
N GLY A 731 -2.58 23.87 -4.55
CA GLY A 731 -2.58 23.23 -3.23
C GLY A 731 -1.32 22.39 -2.97
N GLY A 732 -0.29 22.50 -3.81
CA GLY A 732 0.96 21.74 -3.72
C GLY A 732 0.87 20.34 -4.33
N ILE A 733 1.42 19.35 -3.62
CA ILE A 733 1.41 17.94 -4.01
C ILE A 733 0.33 17.21 -3.19
N LEU A 734 -0.67 16.64 -3.86
CA LEU A 734 -1.82 16.03 -3.21
C LEU A 734 -1.49 14.62 -2.65
N PRO A 735 -1.96 14.26 -1.44
CA PRO A 735 -1.45 13.10 -0.70
C PRO A 735 -1.92 11.73 -1.25
N SER A 736 -3.07 11.70 -1.92
CA SER A 736 -3.83 10.48 -2.22
C SER A 736 -3.39 9.70 -3.46
N GLY A 737 -2.34 10.18 -4.15
CA GLY A 737 -1.78 9.55 -5.35
C GLY A 737 -2.69 9.62 -6.59
N ARG A 738 -2.21 9.08 -7.71
CA ARG A 738 -2.85 9.22 -9.04
C ARG A 738 -4.07 8.31 -9.29
N ALA A 739 -4.73 7.80 -8.24
CA ALA A 739 -5.90 6.93 -8.39
C ALA A 739 -7.22 7.71 -8.58
N GLY A 740 -7.34 8.91 -7.99
CA GLY A 740 -8.60 9.67 -7.94
C GLY A 740 -9.64 9.01 -7.02
N SER A 741 -10.84 9.59 -6.94
CA SER A 741 -11.89 9.08 -6.03
C SER A 741 -12.45 7.70 -6.43
N THR A 742 -12.73 6.86 -5.43
CA THR A 742 -13.43 5.58 -5.63
C THR A 742 -14.89 5.83 -5.95
N ILE A 743 -15.41 5.25 -7.04
CA ILE A 743 -16.78 5.49 -7.52
C ILE A 743 -17.69 4.35 -7.07
N VAL A 744 -18.77 4.69 -6.36
CA VAL A 744 -19.73 3.74 -5.78
C VAL A 744 -21.13 4.06 -6.30
N ASP A 745 -21.82 3.09 -6.88
CA ASP A 745 -23.23 3.20 -7.24
C ASP A 745 -24.12 2.99 -6.01
N LEU A 746 -25.02 3.93 -5.75
CA LEU A 746 -26.03 3.90 -4.68
C LEU A 746 -27.46 4.08 -5.24
N ILE A 747 -27.69 3.93 -6.55
CA ILE A 747 -29.00 4.13 -7.19
C ILE A 747 -30.01 3.07 -6.73
N THR A 748 -29.57 1.83 -6.53
CA THR A 748 -30.45 0.71 -6.18
C THR A 748 -30.50 0.53 -4.65
N PRO A 749 -31.69 0.57 -4.00
CA PRO A 749 -31.79 0.42 -2.55
C PRO A 749 -31.17 -0.89 -2.05
N GLY A 750 -30.26 -0.80 -1.06
CA GLY A 750 -29.55 -1.95 -0.48
C GLY A 750 -28.45 -2.57 -1.36
N LEU A 751 -28.26 -2.12 -2.60
CA LEU A 751 -27.25 -2.63 -3.54
C LEU A 751 -26.21 -1.55 -3.83
N TYR A 752 -25.00 -1.75 -3.30
CA TYR A 752 -23.88 -0.82 -3.46
C TYR A 752 -22.74 -1.47 -4.24
N GLU A 753 -22.50 -1.01 -5.48
CA GLU A 753 -21.49 -1.55 -6.41
C GLU A 753 -20.32 -0.57 -6.56
N ILE A 754 -19.07 -1.05 -6.61
CA ILE A 754 -17.93 -0.18 -6.95
C ILE A 754 -17.71 -0.20 -8.46
N LEU A 755 -18.10 0.88 -9.12
CA LEU A 755 -17.91 1.08 -10.57
C LEU A 755 -16.44 1.38 -10.93
N ARG A 756 -15.65 1.90 -9.98
CA ARG A 756 -14.22 2.21 -10.17
C ARG A 756 -13.46 2.26 -8.85
N ASP A 757 -12.46 1.40 -8.69
CA ASP A 757 -11.46 1.54 -7.61
C ASP A 757 -10.68 2.86 -7.73
N GLY A 758 -10.40 3.47 -6.59
CA GLY A 758 -9.68 4.74 -6.45
C GLY A 758 -8.82 4.77 -5.18
N SER A 759 -8.64 5.95 -4.58
CA SER A 759 -7.85 6.14 -3.37
C SER A 759 -8.47 5.51 -2.11
N THR A 760 -9.76 5.15 -2.12
CA THR A 760 -10.46 4.49 -1.01
C THR A 760 -10.60 2.99 -1.27
N SER A 761 -10.17 2.15 -0.33
CA SER A 761 -10.32 0.69 -0.43
C SER A 761 -11.77 0.23 -0.29
N TRP A 762 -12.16 -0.78 -1.08
CA TRP A 762 -13.39 -1.59 -0.92
C TRP A 762 -13.73 -1.93 0.55
N TYR A 763 -12.71 -2.18 1.37
CA TYR A 763 -12.85 -2.48 2.80
C TYR A 763 -13.54 -1.35 3.60
N LEU A 764 -13.23 -0.08 3.33
CA LEU A 764 -13.86 1.06 4.01
C LEU A 764 -15.32 1.22 3.59
N ILE A 765 -15.64 0.95 2.33
CA ILE A 765 -17.02 0.99 1.80
C ILE A 765 -17.84 -0.21 2.31
N GLN A 766 -17.22 -1.36 2.58
CA GLN A 766 -17.85 -2.43 3.37
C GLN A 766 -18.04 -2.06 4.85
N ASN A 767 -17.19 -1.21 5.42
CA ASN A 767 -17.38 -0.73 6.79
C ASN A 767 -18.53 0.28 6.89
N ALA A 768 -18.78 1.08 5.85
CA ALA A 768 -20.00 1.89 5.71
C ALA A 768 -21.30 1.07 5.54
N ARG A 769 -21.20 -0.23 5.18
CA ARG A 769 -22.32 -1.19 5.27
C ARG A 769 -22.53 -1.75 6.68
N SER A 770 -21.60 -1.53 7.61
CA SER A 770 -21.73 -2.02 8.98
C SER A 770 -22.79 -1.22 9.71
N SER A 771 -23.69 -1.92 10.41
CA SER A 771 -24.67 -1.34 11.33
C SER A 771 -24.04 -0.28 12.24
N SER A 772 -24.72 0.85 12.45
CA SER A 772 -24.28 1.90 13.38
C SER A 772 -24.15 1.34 14.80
N ARG A 773 -23.35 1.94 15.68
CA ARG A 773 -23.24 1.45 17.08
C ARG A 773 -24.60 1.51 17.80
N GLY A 774 -25.38 2.56 17.53
CA GLY A 774 -26.76 2.69 18.01
C GLY A 774 -27.67 1.57 17.47
N ASP A 775 -27.55 1.22 16.19
CA ASP A 775 -28.31 0.12 15.58
C ASP A 775 -27.99 -1.23 16.24
N VAL A 776 -26.73 -1.46 16.60
CA VAL A 776 -26.32 -2.68 17.31
C VAL A 776 -26.90 -2.71 18.72
N VAL A 777 -26.86 -1.59 19.45
CA VAL A 777 -27.51 -1.48 20.77
C VAL A 777 -29.03 -1.69 20.67
N GLN A 778 -29.69 -1.20 19.61
CA GLN A 778 -31.11 -1.45 19.37
C GLN A 778 -31.39 -2.92 18.98
N LEU A 779 -30.49 -3.59 18.24
CA LEU A 779 -30.59 -5.02 17.94
C LEU A 779 -30.47 -5.87 19.21
N TYR A 780 -29.59 -5.51 20.14
CA TYR A 780 -29.51 -6.16 21.46
C TYR A 780 -30.82 -5.98 22.23
N LYS A 781 -31.33 -4.74 22.33
CA LYS A 781 -32.59 -4.42 23.00
C LYS A 781 -33.79 -5.16 22.41
N SER A 782 -33.93 -5.21 21.08
CA SER A 782 -35.07 -5.87 20.41
C SER A 782 -35.06 -7.39 20.52
N ASN A 783 -33.88 -8.00 20.77
CA ASN A 783 -33.73 -9.42 21.06
C ASN A 783 -33.67 -9.73 22.57
N GLY A 784 -33.91 -8.75 23.45
CA GLY A 784 -33.89 -8.94 24.92
C GLY A 784 -32.49 -9.19 25.51
N ILE A 785 -31.42 -8.94 24.76
CA ILE A 785 -30.03 -9.25 25.16
C ILE A 785 -29.53 -8.17 26.12
N THR A 786 -29.41 -8.53 27.40
CA THR A 786 -29.10 -7.60 28.50
C THR A 786 -27.61 -7.44 28.83
N ALA A 787 -26.71 -8.19 28.18
CA ALA A 787 -25.27 -8.12 28.42
C ALA A 787 -24.45 -8.09 27.13
N MET A 788 -23.32 -7.38 27.14
CA MET A 788 -22.38 -7.23 26.03
C MET A 788 -20.94 -7.35 26.53
N HIS A 789 -20.04 -7.87 25.69
CA HIS A 789 -18.61 -7.98 25.93
C HIS A 789 -17.89 -7.31 24.75
N ILE A 790 -16.98 -6.34 25.01
CA ILE A 790 -16.24 -5.65 23.95
C ILE A 790 -14.73 -5.69 24.21
N TYR A 791 -13.98 -6.10 23.18
CA TYR A 791 -12.54 -6.39 23.25
C TYR A 791 -11.62 -5.14 23.23
N SER A 792 -12.19 -3.93 23.41
CA SER A 792 -11.46 -2.66 23.56
C SER A 792 -12.39 -1.51 23.95
N ALA A 793 -11.86 -0.50 24.64
CA ALA A 793 -12.55 0.78 24.87
C ALA A 793 -12.76 1.57 23.56
N ASP A 794 -13.93 1.40 22.95
CA ASP A 794 -14.38 2.09 21.75
C ASP A 794 -15.40 3.18 22.12
N ARG A 795 -15.04 4.45 21.86
CA ARG A 795 -15.85 5.61 22.29
C ARG A 795 -17.22 5.66 21.63
N GLU A 796 -17.33 5.33 20.34
CA GLU A 796 -18.62 5.31 19.64
C GLU A 796 -19.55 4.25 20.24
N ALA A 797 -18.99 3.10 20.62
CA ALA A 797 -19.74 2.04 21.28
C ALA A 797 -20.17 2.43 22.71
N LEU A 798 -19.26 3.04 23.48
CA LEU A 798 -19.55 3.50 24.84
C LEU A 798 -20.59 4.63 24.86
N ASP A 799 -20.49 5.62 23.97
CA ASP A 799 -21.49 6.69 23.86
C ASP A 799 -22.85 6.16 23.38
N ALA A 800 -22.89 5.17 22.47
CA ALA A 800 -24.13 4.48 22.08
C ALA A 800 -24.72 3.58 23.19
N LEU A 801 -23.91 3.18 24.18
CA LEU A 801 -24.34 2.37 25.33
C LEU A 801 -24.84 3.20 26.52
N ARG A 802 -24.70 4.54 26.51
CA ARG A 802 -25.25 5.41 27.57
C ARG A 802 -26.77 5.25 27.67
N GLY A 803 -27.28 5.00 28.88
CA GLY A 803 -28.71 4.75 29.09
C GLY A 803 -29.26 3.50 28.37
N SER A 804 -28.39 2.61 27.87
CA SER A 804 -28.84 1.39 27.19
C SER A 804 -29.45 0.37 28.15
N GLY A 805 -29.00 0.34 29.41
CA GLY A 805 -29.33 -0.68 30.40
C GLY A 805 -28.57 -2.01 30.23
N ILE A 806 -27.73 -2.12 29.21
CA ILE A 806 -26.95 -3.33 28.89
C ILE A 806 -25.71 -3.41 29.81
N ASP A 807 -25.54 -4.53 30.51
CA ASP A 807 -24.34 -4.83 31.31
C ASP A 807 -23.11 -5.02 30.42
N LEU A 808 -22.08 -4.19 30.61
CA LEU A 808 -20.87 -4.22 29.78
C LEU A 808 -19.69 -4.89 30.50
N ALA A 809 -19.13 -5.92 29.88
CA ALA A 809 -17.75 -6.35 30.09
C ALA A 809 -16.84 -5.61 29.10
N LEU A 810 -15.82 -4.92 29.61
CA LEU A 810 -14.95 -4.02 28.85
C LEU A 810 -13.48 -4.48 28.95
N ASP A 811 -12.92 -4.96 27.85
CA ASP A 811 -11.48 -5.23 27.77
C ASP A 811 -10.67 -3.93 27.72
N VAL A 812 -9.48 -3.99 28.33
CA VAL A 812 -8.44 -2.96 28.22
C VAL A 812 -7.97 -2.76 26.77
N GLY A 813 -8.00 -3.80 25.94
CA GLY A 813 -7.40 -3.83 24.60
C GLY A 813 -6.15 -4.72 24.55
N ASP A 814 -5.15 -4.31 23.77
CA ASP A 814 -4.01 -5.18 23.41
C ASP A 814 -2.95 -5.35 24.52
N GLN A 815 -2.00 -6.26 24.27
CA GLN A 815 -0.88 -6.53 25.19
C GLN A 815 0.01 -5.30 25.46
N ASN A 816 0.10 -4.35 24.54
CA ASN A 816 0.85 -3.11 24.75
C ASN A 816 0.08 -2.17 25.69
N GLN A 817 -1.25 -2.15 25.64
CA GLN A 817 -2.09 -1.42 26.58
C GLN A 817 -2.01 -2.02 27.98
N VAL A 818 -2.08 -3.36 28.11
CA VAL A 818 -1.91 -4.05 29.41
C VAL A 818 -0.53 -3.74 30.03
N ARG A 819 0.56 -3.77 29.23
CA ARG A 819 1.90 -3.36 29.69
C ARG A 819 1.98 -1.90 30.13
N GLN A 820 1.19 -0.99 29.56
CA GLN A 820 1.12 0.41 30.00
C GLN A 820 0.39 0.54 31.33
N LEU A 821 -0.75 -0.16 31.50
CA LEU A 821 -1.50 -0.16 32.77
C LEU A 821 -0.70 -0.78 33.91
N ALA A 822 0.19 -1.73 33.63
CA ALA A 822 1.15 -2.28 34.59
C ALA A 822 2.14 -1.22 35.15
N ALA A 823 2.31 -0.08 34.48
CA ALA A 823 3.10 1.05 34.96
C ALA A 823 2.25 2.18 35.57
N ASN A 824 1.14 2.57 34.93
CA ASN A 824 0.13 3.48 35.49
C ASN A 824 -1.21 3.30 34.75
N ALA A 825 -2.33 3.25 35.49
CA ALA A 825 -3.68 3.10 34.93
C ALA A 825 -4.57 4.37 34.98
N ASP A 826 -4.19 5.41 35.70
CA ASP A 826 -5.02 6.57 36.08
C ASP A 826 -5.65 7.26 34.86
N SER A 827 -4.83 7.58 33.84
CA SER A 827 -5.32 8.25 32.63
C SER A 827 -6.28 7.36 31.83
N TRP A 828 -6.01 6.05 31.76
CA TRP A 828 -6.87 5.13 31.01
C TRP A 828 -8.22 4.94 31.71
N VAL A 829 -8.23 4.78 33.03
CA VAL A 829 -9.47 4.68 33.81
C VAL A 829 -10.26 5.99 33.74
N LYS A 830 -9.60 7.15 33.81
CA LYS A 830 -10.24 8.45 33.62
C LYS A 830 -10.88 8.59 32.23
N ASP A 831 -10.12 8.30 31.18
CA ASP A 831 -10.53 8.57 29.79
C ASP A 831 -11.54 7.56 29.24
N ASN A 832 -11.63 6.35 29.81
CA ASN A 832 -12.46 5.25 29.27
C ASN A 832 -13.50 4.69 30.26
N VAL A 833 -13.42 5.02 31.56
CA VAL A 833 -14.39 4.56 32.57
C VAL A 833 -15.08 5.75 33.23
N HIS A 834 -14.35 6.67 33.87
CA HIS A 834 -14.95 7.77 34.62
C HIS A 834 -15.71 8.79 33.73
N GLY A 835 -15.41 8.88 32.43
CA GLY A 835 -16.20 9.68 31.47
C GLY A 835 -17.51 9.03 31.00
N TYR A 836 -17.76 7.78 31.38
CA TYR A 836 -18.84 6.94 30.85
C TYR A 836 -19.69 6.26 31.95
N TYR A 837 -19.12 6.01 33.12
CA TYR A 837 -19.81 5.46 34.29
C TYR A 837 -20.47 6.60 35.10
N PRO A 838 -21.73 6.46 35.57
CA PRO A 838 -22.58 5.27 35.55
C PRO A 838 -23.51 5.14 34.32
N ASP A 839 -23.53 6.11 33.39
CA ASP A 839 -24.43 6.10 32.22
C ASP A 839 -24.33 4.80 31.40
N VAL A 840 -23.10 4.30 31.25
CA VAL A 840 -22.76 2.98 30.74
C VAL A 840 -22.61 2.05 31.94
N LYS A 841 -23.37 0.95 31.93
CA LYS A 841 -23.41 -0.03 33.03
C LYS A 841 -22.22 -0.99 32.97
N ILE A 842 -21.01 -0.45 33.18
CA ILE A 842 -19.75 -1.22 33.16
C ILE A 842 -19.73 -2.14 34.39
N LYS A 843 -19.84 -3.45 34.13
CA LYS A 843 -19.94 -4.51 35.14
C LYS A 843 -18.57 -5.13 35.46
N TYR A 844 -17.75 -5.31 34.43
CA TYR A 844 -16.39 -5.85 34.53
C TYR A 844 -15.42 -5.04 33.66
N ILE A 845 -14.21 -4.82 34.16
CA ILE A 845 -13.07 -4.39 33.35
C ILE A 845 -12.09 -5.56 33.26
N VAL A 846 -11.79 -5.99 32.04
CA VAL A 846 -11.04 -7.22 31.75
C VAL A 846 -9.63 -6.85 31.32
N VAL A 847 -8.65 -7.20 32.15
CA VAL A 847 -7.24 -6.87 31.96
C VAL A 847 -6.56 -8.07 31.32
N GLY A 848 -6.49 -8.04 29.99
CA GLY A 848 -5.95 -9.13 29.18
C GLY A 848 -6.97 -10.23 28.90
N ASN A 849 -6.92 -10.68 27.65
CA ASN A 849 -7.64 -11.84 27.13
C ASN A 849 -6.60 -12.79 26.51
N GLU A 850 -6.96 -14.07 26.35
CA GLU A 850 -6.13 -15.12 25.74
C GLU A 850 -4.75 -15.34 26.39
N LEU A 851 -4.71 -15.64 27.71
CA LEU A 851 -3.47 -15.78 28.49
C LEU A 851 -2.56 -16.97 28.08
N THR A 852 -1.85 -16.83 26.98
CA THR A 852 -0.90 -17.83 26.46
C THR A 852 0.44 -17.80 27.19
N GLY A 853 0.97 -18.98 27.50
CA GLY A 853 2.17 -19.14 28.32
C GLY A 853 3.45 -18.57 27.70
N THR A 854 4.42 -18.21 28.57
CA THR A 854 5.80 -17.74 28.28
C THR A 854 5.99 -16.30 27.73
N GLY A 855 4.93 -15.60 27.33
CA GLY A 855 5.04 -14.23 26.79
C GLY A 855 5.06 -13.11 27.84
N ASP A 856 3.88 -12.77 28.38
CA ASP A 856 3.63 -11.47 29.03
C ASP A 856 2.93 -11.53 30.40
N VAL A 857 2.66 -12.73 30.90
CA VAL A 857 1.74 -12.98 32.02
C VAL A 857 2.12 -12.23 33.31
N GLY A 858 3.42 -11.93 33.51
CA GLY A 858 3.91 -11.13 34.65
C GLY A 858 3.48 -9.66 34.67
N SER A 859 2.97 -9.11 33.56
CA SER A 859 2.44 -7.73 33.51
C SER A 859 0.99 -7.63 33.96
N ILE A 860 0.26 -8.75 34.01
CA ILE A 860 -1.21 -8.77 34.09
C ILE A 860 -1.67 -8.44 35.51
N LEU A 861 -1.15 -9.13 36.53
CA LEU A 861 -1.52 -8.85 37.92
C LEU A 861 -1.17 -7.40 38.35
N PRO A 862 0.01 -6.83 38.03
CA PRO A 862 0.27 -5.40 38.25
C PRO A 862 -0.71 -4.47 37.54
N ALA A 863 -1.09 -4.77 36.29
CA ALA A 863 -2.11 -3.99 35.58
C ALA A 863 -3.49 -4.09 36.26
N MET A 864 -3.91 -5.28 36.70
CA MET A 864 -5.15 -5.47 37.45
C MET A 864 -5.16 -4.68 38.77
N GLN A 865 -4.05 -4.71 39.50
CA GLN A 865 -3.88 -3.97 40.75
C GLN A 865 -3.94 -2.45 40.53
N ASN A 866 -3.23 -1.93 39.52
CA ASN A 866 -3.24 -0.50 39.19
C ASN A 866 -4.62 -0.01 38.73
N VAL A 867 -5.31 -0.79 37.89
CA VAL A 867 -6.68 -0.46 37.43
C VAL A 867 -7.66 -0.47 38.61
N GLN A 868 -7.60 -1.47 39.49
CA GLN A 868 -8.47 -1.56 40.67
C GLN A 868 -8.24 -0.40 41.64
N ALA A 869 -6.98 0.04 41.81
CA ALA A 869 -6.65 1.22 42.60
C ALA A 869 -7.21 2.51 41.98
N ALA A 870 -7.00 2.73 40.67
CA ALA A 870 -7.48 3.90 39.94
C ALA A 870 -9.01 4.01 39.87
N LEU A 871 -9.74 2.88 39.95
CA LEU A 871 -11.20 2.81 40.02
C LEU A 871 -11.80 3.11 41.40
N ALA A 872 -10.97 3.15 42.46
CA ALA A 872 -11.40 3.26 43.86
C ALA A 872 -12.50 2.26 44.28
N GLY A 873 -12.60 1.09 43.62
CA GLY A 873 -13.63 0.07 43.87
C GLY A 873 -14.93 0.20 43.08
N SER A 874 -15.07 1.19 42.19
CA SER A 874 -16.34 1.49 41.47
C SER A 874 -16.80 0.39 40.49
N VAL A 875 -15.86 -0.38 39.94
CA VAL A 875 -16.10 -1.46 38.96
C VAL A 875 -15.18 -2.64 39.30
N LYS A 876 -15.63 -3.88 39.06
CA LYS A 876 -14.83 -5.09 39.32
C LYS A 876 -13.81 -5.34 38.22
N VAL A 877 -12.56 -5.59 38.60
CA VAL A 877 -11.47 -5.93 37.68
C VAL A 877 -11.28 -7.45 37.59
N SER A 878 -11.20 -7.98 36.37
CA SER A 878 -11.02 -9.40 36.04
C SER A 878 -10.02 -9.60 34.89
N THR A 879 -9.84 -10.85 34.43
CA THR A 879 -9.00 -11.26 33.29
C THR A 879 -9.59 -12.53 32.65
N ALA A 880 -9.40 -12.72 31.34
CA ALA A 880 -9.99 -13.84 30.58
C ALA A 880 -8.94 -14.90 30.16
N ILE A 881 -9.18 -16.17 30.52
CA ILE A 881 -8.27 -17.30 30.24
C ILE A 881 -8.73 -18.20 29.09
N LYS A 882 -7.75 -18.74 28.34
CA LYS A 882 -7.94 -19.84 27.38
C LYS A 882 -7.75 -21.21 28.03
N MET A 883 -8.24 -22.25 27.36
CA MET A 883 -8.21 -23.62 27.88
C MET A 883 -6.80 -24.27 27.92
N ASP A 884 -5.80 -23.67 27.26
CA ASP A 884 -4.38 -24.04 27.35
C ASP A 884 -3.70 -23.56 28.65
N THR A 885 -4.40 -22.74 29.45
CA THR A 885 -4.02 -22.47 30.85
C THR A 885 -4.24 -23.67 31.78
N LEU A 886 -4.86 -24.76 31.30
CA LEU A 886 -5.00 -26.03 32.00
C LEU A 886 -3.97 -27.05 31.49
N ALA A 887 -3.21 -27.68 32.39
CA ALA A 887 -2.34 -28.82 32.06
C ALA A 887 -3.12 -30.12 31.86
N ALA A 888 -4.25 -30.26 32.54
CA ALA A 888 -5.20 -31.36 32.39
C ALA A 888 -6.63 -30.83 32.59
N SER A 889 -7.60 -31.45 31.91
CA SER A 889 -9.02 -31.04 31.92
C SER A 889 -10.00 -32.22 31.86
N SER A 890 -9.50 -33.46 31.88
CA SER A 890 -10.30 -34.69 31.84
C SER A 890 -9.62 -35.79 32.69
N PRO A 891 -10.31 -36.39 33.68
CA PRO A 891 -11.62 -35.98 34.20
C PRO A 891 -11.57 -34.56 34.80
N PRO A 892 -12.71 -33.85 34.91
CA PRO A 892 -12.72 -32.45 35.36
C PRO A 892 -12.11 -32.22 36.76
N SER A 893 -12.25 -33.19 37.68
CA SER A 893 -11.58 -33.19 38.98
C SER A 893 -10.05 -33.25 38.94
N ALA A 894 -9.44 -33.67 37.82
CA ALA A 894 -8.01 -33.64 37.57
C ALA A 894 -7.51 -32.29 37.00
N GLY A 895 -8.35 -31.25 37.00
CA GLY A 895 -7.98 -29.90 36.57
C GLY A 895 -6.81 -29.32 37.37
N VAL A 896 -5.72 -28.97 36.70
CA VAL A 896 -4.54 -28.27 37.26
C VAL A 896 -4.07 -27.19 36.27
N PHE A 897 -3.67 -26.01 36.76
CA PHE A 897 -3.12 -24.95 35.90
C PHE A 897 -1.80 -25.36 35.25
N SER A 898 -1.57 -24.99 33.99
CA SER A 898 -0.31 -25.22 33.27
C SER A 898 0.83 -24.30 33.73
N ASN A 899 0.51 -23.19 34.40
CA ASN A 899 1.48 -22.38 35.15
C ASN A 899 0.85 -21.85 36.47
N PRO A 900 0.86 -22.66 37.55
CA PRO A 900 0.27 -22.27 38.82
C PRO A 900 0.93 -21.02 39.42
N SER A 901 2.25 -20.86 39.23
CA SER A 901 3.04 -19.74 39.80
C SER A 901 2.59 -18.33 39.37
N VAL A 902 1.79 -18.21 38.30
CA VAL A 902 1.20 -16.93 37.86
C VAL A 902 -0.32 -16.93 38.03
N MET A 903 -0.99 -18.09 37.89
CA MET A 903 -2.44 -18.17 38.04
C MET A 903 -2.91 -18.11 39.50
N GLU A 904 -2.18 -18.69 40.46
CA GLU A 904 -2.54 -18.65 41.89
C GLU A 904 -2.59 -17.21 42.45
N PRO A 905 -1.59 -16.32 42.20
CA PRO A 905 -1.67 -14.90 42.56
C PRO A 905 -2.87 -14.16 41.93
N ILE A 906 -3.23 -14.48 40.68
CA ILE A 906 -4.38 -13.88 39.98
C ILE A 906 -5.69 -14.35 40.60
N VAL A 907 -5.86 -15.66 40.81
CA VAL A 907 -7.04 -16.25 41.47
C VAL A 907 -7.21 -15.67 42.87
N LYS A 908 -6.13 -15.50 43.64
CA LYS A 908 -6.20 -14.83 44.95
C LYS A 908 -6.66 -13.37 44.82
N PHE A 909 -6.11 -12.58 43.89
CA PHE A 909 -6.55 -11.19 43.69
C PHE A 909 -8.03 -11.11 43.31
N LEU A 910 -8.53 -12.02 42.48
CA LEU A 910 -9.95 -12.12 42.14
C LEU A 910 -10.82 -12.43 43.37
N ALA A 911 -10.34 -13.30 44.27
CA ALA A 911 -11.02 -13.62 45.53
C ALA A 911 -11.07 -12.41 46.47
N ASP A 912 -9.92 -11.75 46.68
CA ASP A 912 -9.79 -10.56 47.54
C ASP A 912 -10.65 -9.39 47.00
N ASN A 913 -10.89 -9.33 45.68
CA ASN A 913 -11.74 -8.33 45.01
C ASN A 913 -13.21 -8.77 44.82
N GLY A 914 -13.57 -10.01 45.19
CA GLY A 914 -14.88 -10.59 44.91
C GLY A 914 -15.28 -10.59 43.42
N ALA A 915 -14.31 -10.67 42.51
CA ALA A 915 -14.48 -10.67 41.07
C ALA A 915 -14.46 -12.11 40.50
N PRO A 916 -15.23 -12.41 39.44
CA PRO A 916 -15.14 -13.70 38.78
C PRO A 916 -13.84 -13.84 37.96
N LEU A 917 -13.46 -15.06 37.63
CA LEU A 917 -12.53 -15.37 36.54
C LEU A 917 -13.34 -15.54 35.24
N LEU A 918 -12.88 -14.95 34.15
CA LEU A 918 -13.49 -15.10 32.82
C LEU A 918 -12.79 -16.24 32.07
N ALA A 919 -13.56 -17.08 31.35
CA ALA A 919 -13.04 -18.26 30.64
C ALA A 919 -13.60 -18.42 29.22
N ASN A 920 -12.71 -18.61 28.24
CA ASN A 920 -13.04 -18.78 26.83
C ASN A 920 -13.21 -20.28 26.50
N VAL A 921 -14.45 -20.77 26.54
CA VAL A 921 -14.80 -22.19 26.46
C VAL A 921 -15.30 -22.53 25.06
N TYR A 922 -14.44 -23.11 24.22
CA TYR A 922 -14.79 -23.53 22.85
C TYR A 922 -14.76 -25.07 22.68
N PRO A 923 -15.89 -25.78 22.84
CA PRO A 923 -16.02 -27.19 22.45
C PRO A 923 -15.70 -27.44 20.97
N TYR A 924 -15.81 -26.43 20.10
CA TYR A 924 -15.45 -26.53 18.69
C TYR A 924 -13.99 -26.92 18.45
N PHE A 925 -13.02 -26.26 19.10
CA PHE A 925 -11.61 -26.57 18.87
C PHE A 925 -11.26 -27.98 19.39
N ALA A 926 -11.78 -28.35 20.56
CA ALA A 926 -11.64 -29.72 21.07
C ALA A 926 -12.27 -30.78 20.15
N TYR A 927 -13.37 -30.47 19.46
CA TYR A 927 -13.96 -31.33 18.43
C TYR A 927 -13.08 -31.41 17.16
N ARG A 928 -12.62 -30.27 16.64
CA ARG A 928 -11.79 -30.17 15.42
C ARG A 928 -10.48 -30.93 15.58
N ASP A 929 -9.81 -30.70 16.71
CA ASP A 929 -8.48 -31.21 17.01
C ASP A 929 -8.50 -32.67 17.52
N SER A 930 -9.70 -33.24 17.76
CA SER A 930 -9.89 -34.67 18.00
C SER A 930 -9.72 -35.50 16.72
N GLN A 931 -9.11 -36.68 16.85
CA GLN A 931 -8.96 -37.64 15.73
C GLN A 931 -10.32 -37.99 15.08
N PRO A 932 -10.41 -38.14 13.75
CA PRO A 932 -11.68 -38.33 13.04
C PRO A 932 -12.61 -39.44 13.57
N GLY A 933 -12.05 -40.56 14.04
CA GLY A 933 -12.83 -41.68 14.61
C GLY A 933 -13.24 -41.51 16.09
N HIS A 934 -12.74 -40.50 16.78
CA HIS A 934 -12.94 -40.26 18.21
C HIS A 934 -13.64 -38.92 18.53
N ARG A 935 -14.16 -38.23 17.51
CA ARG A 935 -14.73 -36.88 17.69
C ARG A 935 -16.03 -36.91 18.52
N PRO A 936 -16.13 -36.14 19.61
CA PRO A 936 -17.28 -36.19 20.51
C PRO A 936 -18.47 -35.35 19.99
N GLN A 937 -18.83 -35.46 18.70
CA GLN A 937 -19.72 -34.50 18.01
C GLN A 937 -21.05 -34.28 18.73
N LEU A 938 -21.75 -35.36 19.10
CA LEU A 938 -23.03 -35.27 19.81
C LEU A 938 -22.88 -34.46 21.12
N ARG A 939 -21.87 -34.80 21.93
CA ARG A 939 -21.58 -34.17 23.21
C ARG A 939 -21.10 -32.73 23.08
N ALA A 940 -20.39 -32.41 21.99
CA ALA A 940 -19.95 -31.05 21.69
C ALA A 940 -21.13 -30.16 21.29
N LEU A 941 -22.19 -30.71 20.68
CA LEU A 941 -23.41 -30.02 20.24
C LEU A 941 -24.59 -30.14 21.24
N PHE A 942 -24.34 -30.57 22.48
CA PHE A 942 -25.36 -30.85 23.51
C PHE A 942 -26.43 -31.90 23.13
N GLN A 943 -26.15 -32.75 22.14
CA GLN A 943 -27.06 -33.82 21.70
C GLN A 943 -26.91 -35.08 22.60
N PRO A 944 -27.98 -35.88 22.77
CA PRO A 944 -27.93 -37.11 23.56
C PRO A 944 -26.84 -38.07 23.06
N SER A 945 -26.09 -38.68 23.98
CA SER A 945 -25.11 -39.72 23.64
C SER A 945 -24.98 -40.74 24.78
N SER A 946 -24.57 -41.96 24.43
CA SER A 946 -24.31 -43.05 25.37
C SER A 946 -22.96 -42.94 26.11
N THR A 947 -22.21 -41.85 25.92
CA THR A 947 -20.89 -41.66 26.55
C THR A 947 -20.90 -40.43 27.46
N THR A 948 -20.81 -40.64 28.76
CA THR A 948 -20.57 -39.58 29.76
C THR A 948 -19.08 -39.48 30.06
N VAL A 949 -18.60 -38.28 30.41
CA VAL A 949 -17.38 -38.18 31.24
C VAL A 949 -17.83 -38.38 32.67
N SER A 950 -17.61 -39.58 33.19
CA SER A 950 -17.80 -39.90 34.59
C SER A 950 -16.56 -39.45 35.37
N ASP A 951 -16.77 -38.57 36.34
CA ASP A 951 -15.73 -38.03 37.21
C ASP A 951 -15.54 -38.96 38.42
N PRO A 952 -14.31 -39.21 38.89
CA PRO A 952 -14.05 -39.91 40.16
C PRO A 952 -14.86 -39.42 41.36
N ASN A 953 -15.28 -38.15 41.36
CA ASN A 953 -16.12 -37.55 42.39
C ASN A 953 -17.63 -37.88 42.25
N GLY A 954 -18.01 -38.82 41.38
CA GLY A 954 -19.40 -39.29 41.19
C GLY A 954 -20.27 -38.42 40.27
N LEU A 955 -19.79 -37.25 39.85
CA LEU A 955 -20.45 -36.40 38.86
C LEU A 955 -20.32 -37.00 37.45
N SER A 956 -21.33 -36.81 36.60
CA SER A 956 -21.32 -37.29 35.21
C SER A 956 -21.72 -36.19 34.24
N TYR A 957 -20.86 -35.91 33.27
CA TYR A 957 -21.04 -34.82 32.30
C TYR A 957 -21.44 -35.36 30.93
N THR A 958 -22.67 -35.03 30.50
CA THR A 958 -23.27 -35.49 29.24
C THR A 958 -22.69 -34.76 28.04
N ASN A 959 -22.61 -33.43 28.10
CA ASN A 959 -22.02 -32.57 27.07
C ASN A 959 -20.54 -32.23 27.39
N LEU A 960 -19.86 -31.58 26.43
CA LEU A 960 -18.44 -31.19 26.56
C LEU A 960 -18.26 -29.82 27.23
N PHE A 961 -19.23 -28.91 27.13
CA PHE A 961 -19.18 -27.57 27.71
C PHE A 961 -19.10 -27.63 29.25
N ASP A 962 -19.99 -28.42 29.89
CA ASP A 962 -20.01 -28.59 31.35
C ASP A 962 -18.74 -29.26 31.87
N ALA A 963 -18.20 -30.25 31.14
CA ALA A 963 -16.97 -30.93 31.54
C ALA A 963 -15.77 -29.97 31.55
N VAL A 964 -15.63 -29.14 30.50
CA VAL A 964 -14.57 -28.14 30.41
C VAL A 964 -14.76 -27.04 31.45
N ARG A 965 -16.00 -26.54 31.63
CA ARG A 965 -16.31 -25.55 32.68
C ARG A 965 -16.01 -26.10 34.08
N ALA A 966 -16.37 -27.34 34.39
CA ALA A 966 -16.12 -27.97 35.68
C ALA A 966 -14.62 -28.15 35.99
N ALA A 967 -13.77 -28.28 34.96
CA ALA A 967 -12.31 -28.30 35.08
C ALA A 967 -11.73 -26.90 35.38
N VAL A 968 -12.27 -25.84 34.78
CA VAL A 968 -11.95 -24.44 35.15
C VAL A 968 -12.39 -24.15 36.59
N GLU A 969 -13.59 -24.59 36.98
CA GLU A 969 -14.07 -24.51 38.36
C GLU A 969 -13.16 -25.31 39.32
N GLN A 970 -12.52 -26.40 38.86
CA GLN A 970 -11.62 -27.22 39.68
C GLN A 970 -10.32 -26.50 40.03
N VAL A 971 -9.64 -25.90 39.04
CA VAL A 971 -8.36 -25.20 39.28
C VAL A 971 -8.51 -23.99 40.21
N VAL A 972 -9.67 -23.34 40.18
CA VAL A 972 -10.00 -22.22 41.08
C VAL A 972 -10.39 -22.68 42.49
N SER A 973 -11.11 -23.81 42.60
CA SER A 973 -11.51 -24.41 43.88
C SER A 973 -10.33 -24.74 44.80
N GLY A 974 -9.13 -24.94 44.25
CA GLY A 974 -7.92 -25.26 45.01
C GLY A 974 -7.40 -24.16 45.94
N GLY A 975 -7.95 -22.94 45.89
CA GLY A 975 -7.48 -21.84 46.74
C GLY A 975 -8.51 -20.81 47.19
N SER A 976 -9.65 -20.62 46.50
CA SER A 976 -10.63 -19.58 46.89
C SER A 976 -12.00 -19.73 46.22
N SER A 977 -13.00 -19.02 46.75
CA SER A 977 -14.40 -19.02 46.25
C SER A 977 -14.62 -17.99 45.13
N VAL A 978 -13.82 -18.04 44.07
CA VAL A 978 -13.98 -17.20 42.86
C VAL A 978 -14.98 -17.85 41.90
N ASP A 979 -15.91 -17.05 41.36
CA ASP A 979 -16.90 -17.52 40.37
C ASP A 979 -16.31 -17.57 38.96
N ILE A 980 -16.89 -18.40 38.08
CA ILE A 980 -16.50 -18.55 36.68
C ILE A 980 -17.59 -18.00 35.77
N VAL A 981 -17.25 -16.96 34.99
CA VAL A 981 -18.05 -16.44 33.88
C VAL A 981 -17.48 -17.00 32.58
N VAL A 982 -18.32 -17.46 31.65
CA VAL A 982 -17.85 -17.86 30.32
C VAL A 982 -17.85 -16.63 29.42
N SER A 983 -16.67 -16.04 29.20
CA SER A 983 -16.46 -14.80 28.44
C SER A 983 -16.61 -14.97 26.93
N GLU A 984 -16.34 -16.19 26.42
CA GLU A 984 -16.44 -16.52 25.01
C GLU A 984 -16.83 -17.99 24.84
N SER A 985 -17.85 -18.25 24.04
CA SER A 985 -18.29 -19.59 23.62
C SER A 985 -19.00 -19.51 22.26
N GLY A 986 -18.89 -20.54 21.42
CA GLY A 986 -19.55 -20.55 20.12
C GLY A 986 -19.10 -21.65 19.17
N TRP A 987 -19.78 -21.74 18.02
CA TRP A 987 -19.48 -22.69 16.94
C TRP A 987 -19.56 -22.02 15.56
N PRO A 988 -18.62 -22.28 14.65
CA PRO A 988 -18.55 -21.65 13.33
C PRO A 988 -19.53 -22.25 12.32
N SER A 989 -20.13 -21.40 11.49
CA SER A 989 -21.13 -21.77 10.47
C SER A 989 -20.55 -22.25 9.13
N ALA A 990 -19.26 -22.02 8.87
CA ALA A 990 -18.59 -22.39 7.63
C ALA A 990 -17.05 -22.37 7.79
N ASP A 991 -16.34 -22.69 6.71
CA ASP A 991 -14.89 -22.52 6.50
C ASP A 991 -13.94 -23.32 7.42
N GLY A 992 -14.46 -24.29 8.18
CA GLY A 992 -13.69 -25.20 9.04
C GLY A 992 -14.30 -26.61 9.11
N GLU A 993 -13.56 -27.58 9.66
CA GLU A 993 -14.07 -28.96 9.76
C GLU A 993 -15.18 -29.07 10.81
N GLY A 994 -16.33 -29.65 10.44
CA GLY A 994 -17.56 -29.63 11.24
C GLY A 994 -18.22 -28.25 11.39
N ALA A 995 -17.69 -27.20 10.74
CA ALA A 995 -18.29 -25.89 10.71
C ALA A 995 -19.40 -25.85 9.65
N THR A 996 -20.66 -25.96 10.09
CA THR A 996 -21.84 -25.86 9.21
C THR A 996 -22.92 -25.01 9.87
N VAL A 997 -23.83 -24.48 9.06
CA VAL A 997 -24.97 -23.65 9.53
C VAL A 997 -25.84 -24.43 10.53
N GLU A 998 -26.02 -25.73 10.31
CA GLU A 998 -26.81 -26.63 11.16
C GLU A 998 -26.11 -26.89 12.50
N ASN A 999 -24.81 -27.17 12.49
CA ASN A 999 -24.02 -27.39 13.71
C ASN A 999 -23.89 -26.08 14.52
N ALA A 1000 -23.68 -24.94 13.86
CA ALA A 1000 -23.60 -23.63 14.52
C ALA A 1000 -24.93 -23.25 15.18
N ARG A 1001 -26.04 -23.45 14.47
CA ARG A 1001 -27.40 -23.28 15.02
C ARG A 1001 -27.65 -24.21 16.21
N ALA A 1002 -27.35 -25.50 16.06
CA ALA A 1002 -27.56 -26.49 17.11
C ALA A 1002 -26.74 -26.16 18.37
N TYR A 1003 -25.45 -25.83 18.22
CA TYR A 1003 -24.61 -25.45 19.35
C TYR A 1003 -25.12 -24.20 20.06
N ASN A 1004 -25.30 -23.10 19.34
CA ASN A 1004 -25.63 -21.80 19.95
C ASN A 1004 -27.05 -21.80 20.55
N GLN A 1005 -28.03 -22.46 19.92
CA GLN A 1005 -29.37 -22.58 20.52
C GLN A 1005 -29.37 -23.49 21.75
N ASN A 1006 -28.69 -24.63 21.70
CA ASN A 1006 -28.64 -25.53 22.86
C ASN A 1006 -27.87 -24.89 24.02
N LEU A 1007 -26.82 -24.10 23.75
CA LEU A 1007 -26.11 -23.31 24.75
C LEU A 1007 -27.06 -22.32 25.45
N ILE A 1008 -27.83 -21.52 24.71
CA ILE A 1008 -28.83 -20.59 25.26
C ILE A 1008 -29.84 -21.33 26.15
N ASN A 1009 -30.37 -22.46 25.67
CA ASN A 1009 -31.33 -23.28 26.41
C ASN A 1009 -30.73 -23.96 27.66
N HIS A 1010 -29.41 -24.15 27.71
CA HIS A 1010 -28.69 -24.86 28.78
C HIS A 1010 -28.21 -23.92 29.90
N VAL A 1011 -27.76 -22.70 29.58
CA VAL A 1011 -27.15 -21.79 30.59
C VAL A 1011 -28.10 -21.37 31.72
N GLY A 1012 -29.41 -21.52 31.58
CA GLY A 1012 -30.37 -21.35 32.68
C GLY A 1012 -30.31 -22.45 33.76
N GLN A 1013 -29.81 -23.65 33.42
CA GLN A 1013 -29.89 -24.86 34.24
C GLN A 1013 -28.63 -25.09 35.10
N GLY A 1014 -27.46 -24.70 34.59
CA GLY A 1014 -26.18 -24.87 35.28
C GLY A 1014 -25.40 -26.12 34.85
N THR A 1015 -24.28 -26.38 35.52
CA THR A 1015 -23.50 -27.61 35.33
C THR A 1015 -23.85 -28.63 36.43
N PRO A 1016 -23.54 -29.94 36.25
CA PRO A 1016 -23.64 -30.92 37.34
C PRO A 1016 -22.81 -30.58 38.59
N LYS A 1017 -21.77 -29.75 38.46
CA LYS A 1017 -20.91 -29.29 39.57
C LYS A 1017 -21.43 -28.01 40.22
N LYS A 1018 -22.05 -27.12 39.45
CA LYS A 1018 -22.65 -25.86 39.88
C LYS A 1018 -24.01 -25.65 39.19
N PRO A 1019 -25.11 -26.20 39.76
CA PRO A 1019 -26.46 -25.98 39.25
C PRO A 1019 -26.90 -24.51 39.40
N GLY A 1020 -27.83 -24.09 38.54
CA GLY A 1020 -28.35 -22.72 38.49
C GLY A 1020 -27.76 -21.87 37.35
N ARG A 1021 -28.33 -20.67 37.16
CA ARG A 1021 -28.05 -19.82 36.00
C ARG A 1021 -26.57 -19.44 35.87
N LEU A 1022 -26.00 -19.73 34.70
CA LEU A 1022 -24.63 -19.38 34.33
C LEU A 1022 -24.61 -18.05 33.55
N GLU A 1023 -23.62 -17.22 33.84
CA GLU A 1023 -23.28 -16.08 32.99
C GLU A 1023 -22.34 -16.55 31.87
N THR A 1024 -22.81 -16.41 30.62
CA THR A 1024 -22.14 -16.90 29.41
C THR A 1024 -22.36 -15.91 28.28
N TYR A 1025 -21.28 -15.52 27.59
CA TYR A 1025 -21.29 -14.67 26.41
C TYR A 1025 -21.02 -15.51 25.15
N VAL A 1026 -21.75 -15.22 24.06
CA VAL A 1026 -21.49 -15.83 22.74
C VAL A 1026 -20.39 -15.03 22.03
N PHE A 1027 -19.41 -15.74 21.47
CA PHE A 1027 -18.15 -15.23 20.92
C PHE A 1027 -18.28 -14.03 19.97
N ALA A 1028 -19.25 -14.06 19.07
CA ALA A 1028 -19.47 -13.00 18.09
C ALA A 1028 -20.96 -12.84 17.76
N MET A 1029 -21.45 -11.60 17.84
CA MET A 1029 -22.79 -11.28 17.35
C MET A 1029 -22.87 -11.30 15.82
N PHE A 1030 -21.80 -10.86 15.15
CA PHE A 1030 -21.73 -10.71 13.70
C PHE A 1030 -20.58 -11.50 13.06
N ASN A 1031 -20.78 -12.00 11.83
CA ASN A 1031 -19.72 -12.62 11.02
C ASN A 1031 -18.65 -11.58 10.63
N GLU A 1032 -17.42 -11.77 11.12
CA GLU A 1032 -16.34 -10.80 10.92
C GLU A 1032 -15.54 -11.05 9.63
N ASN A 1033 -15.83 -10.26 8.60
CA ASN A 1033 -15.08 -10.30 7.33
C ASN A 1033 -13.60 -9.87 7.44
N ARG A 1034 -13.22 -9.20 8.54
CA ARG A 1034 -11.96 -8.45 8.70
C ARG A 1034 -10.76 -9.29 9.15
N LYS A 1035 -10.95 -10.44 9.81
CA LYS A 1035 -9.84 -11.28 10.28
C LYS A 1035 -8.98 -11.83 9.13
N LEU A 1036 -7.66 -11.94 9.34
CA LEU A 1036 -6.69 -12.27 8.29
C LEU A 1036 -5.96 -13.63 8.50
N ARG A 1037 -6.34 -14.42 9.51
CA ARG A 1037 -5.68 -15.67 9.89
C ARG A 1037 -6.51 -16.89 9.49
N ASP A 1038 -7.30 -17.45 10.41
CA ASP A 1038 -8.23 -18.54 10.12
C ASP A 1038 -9.44 -18.00 9.34
N ALA A 1039 -9.96 -18.80 8.42
CA ALA A 1039 -11.23 -18.53 7.73
C ALA A 1039 -12.42 -18.85 8.64
N THR A 1040 -12.28 -19.89 9.47
CA THR A 1040 -13.27 -20.35 10.46
C THR A 1040 -13.67 -19.26 11.45
N GLU A 1041 -12.70 -18.48 11.93
CA GLU A 1041 -12.92 -17.36 12.88
C GLU A 1041 -13.90 -16.29 12.36
N LYS A 1042 -14.10 -16.19 11.03
CA LYS A 1042 -15.02 -15.23 10.42
C LYS A 1042 -16.49 -15.64 10.52
N LYS A 1043 -16.76 -16.88 10.92
CA LYS A 1043 -18.03 -17.58 10.71
C LYS A 1043 -18.80 -17.93 11.99
N PHE A 1044 -18.33 -17.45 13.14
CA PHE A 1044 -18.97 -17.67 14.44
C PHE A 1044 -20.17 -16.74 14.72
N GLY A 1045 -20.48 -15.80 13.82
CA GLY A 1045 -21.55 -14.82 14.02
C GLY A 1045 -22.94 -15.45 14.07
N LEU A 1046 -23.82 -14.88 14.89
CA LEU A 1046 -25.25 -15.16 14.88
C LEU A 1046 -25.95 -14.43 13.71
N PHE A 1047 -25.45 -13.25 13.36
CA PHE A 1047 -25.93 -12.39 12.27
C PHE A 1047 -24.83 -12.08 11.24
N ASN A 1048 -25.23 -11.68 10.04
CA ASN A 1048 -24.35 -11.03 9.06
C ASN A 1048 -24.29 -9.51 9.34
N PRO A 1049 -23.30 -8.78 8.80
CA PRO A 1049 -23.13 -7.33 9.08
C PRO A 1049 -24.33 -6.44 8.72
N ASP A 1050 -25.22 -6.91 7.85
CA ASP A 1050 -26.48 -6.30 7.43
C ASP A 1050 -27.67 -6.57 8.37
N LYS A 1051 -27.43 -7.21 9.53
CA LYS A 1051 -28.41 -7.66 10.53
C LYS A 1051 -29.30 -8.82 10.09
N SER A 1052 -29.05 -9.46 8.93
CA SER A 1052 -29.72 -10.72 8.60
C SER A 1052 -29.20 -11.86 9.50
N PRO A 1053 -30.06 -12.75 10.03
CA PRO A 1053 -29.61 -13.90 10.82
C PRO A 1053 -28.89 -14.90 9.92
N VAL A 1054 -27.78 -15.48 10.40
CA VAL A 1054 -27.04 -16.55 9.68
C VAL A 1054 -27.84 -17.86 9.71
N TYR A 1055 -28.61 -18.06 10.77
CA TYR A 1055 -29.54 -19.17 10.98
C TYR A 1055 -30.64 -18.77 11.97
N PRO A 1056 -31.82 -19.42 11.96
CA PRO A 1056 -32.88 -19.13 12.93
C PRO A 1056 -32.45 -19.48 14.36
N ILE A 1057 -32.41 -18.46 15.23
CA ILE A 1057 -32.01 -18.53 16.64
C ILE A 1057 -32.99 -17.70 17.50
N THR A 1058 -33.20 -18.11 18.75
CA THR A 1058 -34.11 -17.46 19.72
C THR A 1058 -33.40 -17.21 21.05
N PHE A 1059 -33.54 -15.99 21.58
CA PHE A 1059 -32.87 -15.47 22.78
C PHE A 1059 -33.79 -15.47 24.02
N SER A 1060 -34.67 -16.48 24.13
CA SER A 1060 -35.71 -16.63 25.17
C SER A 1060 -35.15 -16.96 26.55
#